data_AF-A0A660V385-F1
#
_entry.id   AF-A0A660V385-F1
#
_cell.length_a   1.000
_cell.length_b   1.000
_cell.length_c   1.000
_cell.angle_alpha   90.00
_cell.angle_beta   90.00
_cell.angle_gamma   90.00
#
_symmetry.space_group_name_H-M   'P 1'
#
loop_
_entity.id
_entity.type
_entity.pdbx_description
1 polymer ?
#
loop_
_entity_poly.entity_id
_entity_poly.type
_entity_poly.pdbx_seq_one_letter_code
_entity_poly.pdbx_strand_id
1 'polypeptide(L)'
;MNRRTFLKNLGVSTVSLSILGCDVLSLKATRPSKTSKPNIVIFYADDLGWGDIRCHNTNPAHFRYTPNLDRIFTEGIEFKNYMTHCVCSPSRAGLLTGKHYAKVGAGPRTGGTLPNNIRNFAKDFRAAGYKTGAFGKWHNSLPNFPEDGNGARVDYNKESKWNELHGEKTLNLTNNIFENHKGWKWGEGVNAYGFDRWVGYYAGGGDHFDHYVDWYHDADWWHDRKYRADELGYRTDLITKYAIQFIDKNKDGPFLCYIPHEAVHNPIQLKRSDLKEFCEKLETELGIKGQWDYVSNIVSPKTGRRIGDVSQLRFDGGKEFDVRLIDREQTHFEPLIYAAYIYTLDKSIGAVIRKVTDIGKLNETIFLFASDNGATPKGINTPFRGGKHSLWEGGVHVPAAIWWPGTFDKNTAPYSPGDNAYDGFISYIDMYPTLMSMSAQPLLGTNLDGMDCWANLRKRTECRPGMTDAIYWMWLDYGSVRTKRWKLHYSESKNRAELYDLATDIEETTNVASANPAQRDHLIGFYRKWISDNNYAMSFMTIDKRNISHPEPSPKGELLEVKATQTKTIKRPDKNGVFVRFSDGTGWEQEYDAYIHPGDRVEFDIFVCEDSDITKGCFYTPGNGWNPFYKSKNGLNQDGVELVDLDLPKGVWTRQVVGIGNYSPGTIPVNFIALRSTNAGYYHYYLDNIIIRKNDGGIRSVIWSSKSNFAPLLYRYKGVNYNKLERAQAVDGFPFSDIRITAVDDGYGSPSEI
;
A
#
# COMPACT_ATOMS: atom_id res chain seq x y z
N MET A 1 35.37 -16.81 54.53
CA MET A 1 35.78 -18.20 54.81
C MET A 1 35.31 -19.11 53.69
N ASN A 2 36.13 -20.10 53.31
CA ASN A 2 36.21 -20.65 51.96
C ASN A 2 35.36 -21.93 51.72
N ARG A 3 35.00 -22.11 50.44
CA ARG A 3 34.11 -23.09 49.79
C ARG A 3 34.60 -24.54 49.79
N ARG A 4 35.46 -24.95 50.74
CA ARG A 4 36.20 -26.24 50.70
C ARG A 4 35.90 -27.23 51.83
N THR A 5 34.98 -26.91 52.75
CA THR A 5 34.69 -27.74 53.93
C THR A 5 33.31 -28.41 53.93
N PHE A 6 32.38 -28.02 53.05
CA PHE A 6 31.01 -28.54 53.10
C PHE A 6 30.76 -29.82 52.27
N LEU A 7 31.74 -30.26 51.46
CA LEU A 7 31.60 -31.45 50.59
C LEU A 7 32.39 -32.68 51.07
N LYS A 8 32.69 -32.79 52.37
CA LYS A 8 33.29 -33.99 52.95
C LYS A 8 32.45 -34.46 54.13
N ASN A 9 31.80 -35.62 53.95
CA ASN A 9 31.13 -36.44 54.96
C ASN A 9 29.74 -35.88 55.34
N LEU A 10 28.60 -36.55 55.16
CA LEU A 10 28.34 -37.96 55.45
C LEU A 10 27.24 -38.52 54.53
N GLY A 11 27.48 -39.73 54.03
CA GLY A 11 26.43 -40.70 53.81
C GLY A 11 26.22 -41.53 55.09
N VAL A 12 24.98 -41.93 55.36
CA VAL A 12 24.65 -43.12 56.14
C VAL A 12 23.45 -43.79 55.46
N SER A 13 23.64 -45.05 55.09
CA SER A 13 22.66 -45.99 54.56
C SER A 13 21.99 -46.78 55.69
N THR A 14 20.68 -47.04 55.58
CA THR A 14 19.93 -48.30 55.90
C THR A 14 18.41 -48.02 55.79
N VAL A 15 17.64 -48.54 54.81
CA VAL A 15 16.98 -49.88 54.72
C VAL A 15 15.91 -50.04 55.83
N SER A 16 14.61 -50.28 55.66
CA SER A 16 13.70 -50.70 54.56
C SER A 16 12.23 -50.52 55.02
N LEU A 17 11.27 -50.35 54.09
CA LEU A 17 10.02 -51.14 54.08
C LEU A 17 9.28 -51.00 52.74
N SER A 18 8.93 -52.15 52.19
CA SER A 18 8.30 -52.46 50.91
C SER A 18 6.77 -52.31 50.91
N ILE A 19 6.15 -52.02 49.75
CA ILE A 19 5.11 -52.84 49.06
C ILE A 19 4.69 -52.20 47.70
N LEU A 20 4.73 -53.07 46.68
CA LEU A 20 4.21 -53.10 45.30
C LEU A 20 3.38 -51.94 44.70
N GLY A 21 3.70 -51.59 43.44
CA GLY A 21 2.74 -50.99 42.50
C GLY A 21 3.32 -50.41 41.20
N CYS A 22 3.12 -51.13 40.09
CA CYS A 22 3.15 -50.74 38.67
C CYS A 22 4.48 -50.33 37.98
N ASP A 23 4.82 -51.12 36.96
CA ASP A 23 5.75 -50.80 35.88
C ASP A 23 5.42 -49.45 35.22
N VAL A 24 6.24 -48.43 35.50
CA VAL A 24 6.34 -47.25 34.64
C VAL A 24 7.53 -47.47 33.71
N LEU A 25 7.21 -47.84 32.47
CA LEU A 25 8.12 -47.74 31.33
C LEU A 25 8.77 -46.36 31.33
N SER A 26 10.04 -46.31 31.75
CA SER A 26 10.89 -45.13 31.54
C SER A 26 11.12 -45.00 30.04
N LEU A 27 10.30 -44.17 29.39
CA LEU A 27 10.57 -43.63 28.06
C LEU A 27 11.85 -42.81 28.18
N LYS A 28 13.00 -43.47 28.00
CA LYS A 28 14.27 -42.82 27.70
C LYS A 28 14.01 -41.97 26.46
N ALA A 29 14.00 -40.65 26.64
CA ALA A 29 14.02 -39.68 25.56
C ALA A 29 15.20 -40.02 24.64
N THR A 30 14.89 -40.64 23.51
CA THR A 30 15.82 -40.85 22.42
C THR A 30 16.25 -39.48 21.93
N ARG A 31 17.52 -39.13 22.11
CA ARG A 31 18.14 -37.98 21.44
C ARG A 31 17.86 -38.11 19.93
N PRO A 32 17.28 -37.10 19.25
CA PRO A 32 17.11 -37.16 17.82
C PRO A 32 18.49 -37.25 17.16
N SER A 33 18.73 -38.35 16.43
CA SER A 33 19.91 -38.54 15.59
C SER A 33 19.62 -37.98 14.19
N LYS A 34 20.64 -37.34 13.58
CA LYS A 34 20.61 -36.49 12.37
C LYS A 34 19.86 -35.18 12.58
N THR A 35 20.56 -34.06 12.41
CA THR A 35 20.00 -32.70 12.37
C THR A 35 18.92 -32.64 11.29
N SER A 36 17.67 -32.86 11.67
CA SER A 36 16.53 -32.76 10.76
C SER A 36 16.34 -31.30 10.37
N LYS A 37 16.07 -31.08 9.07
CA LYS A 37 15.72 -29.76 8.54
C LYS A 37 14.45 -29.28 9.26
N PRO A 38 14.44 -28.10 9.90
CA PRO A 38 13.23 -27.62 10.57
C PRO A 38 12.18 -27.26 9.54
N ASN A 39 10.90 -27.36 9.92
CA ASN A 39 9.80 -26.76 9.17
C ASN A 39 9.78 -25.25 9.39
N ILE A 40 9.16 -24.53 8.46
CA ILE A 40 9.05 -23.08 8.51
C ILE A 40 7.59 -22.71 8.26
N VAL A 41 7.02 -21.92 9.17
CA VAL A 41 5.69 -21.33 9.03
C VAL A 41 5.85 -19.81 9.17
N ILE A 42 5.44 -19.07 8.15
CA ILE A 42 5.53 -17.61 8.14
C ILE A 42 4.10 -17.07 8.11
N PHE A 43 3.66 -16.46 9.20
CA PHE A 43 2.44 -15.67 9.26
C PHE A 43 2.78 -14.23 8.89
N TYR A 44 2.09 -13.69 7.89
CA TYR A 44 2.33 -12.31 7.45
C TYR A 44 1.03 -11.55 7.37
N ALA A 45 0.79 -10.67 8.34
CA ALA A 45 -0.42 -9.87 8.44
C ALA A 45 -0.37 -8.67 7.49
N ASP A 46 -1.55 -8.13 7.16
CA ASP A 46 -1.69 -6.91 6.39
C ASP A 46 -2.37 -5.82 7.23
N ASP A 47 -1.82 -4.61 7.22
CA ASP A 47 -2.31 -3.45 7.97
C ASP A 47 -2.41 -3.64 9.49
N LEU A 48 -1.55 -4.46 10.09
CA LEU A 48 -1.51 -4.63 11.54
C LEU A 48 -0.48 -3.67 12.18
N GLY A 49 -0.97 -2.71 12.98
CA GLY A 49 -0.16 -1.71 13.65
C GLY A 49 0.54 -2.24 14.90
N TRP A 50 1.53 -1.49 15.39
CA TRP A 50 2.28 -1.86 16.59
C TRP A 50 1.38 -2.10 17.80
N GLY A 51 0.47 -1.17 18.08
CA GLY A 51 -0.45 -1.23 19.22
C GLY A 51 -1.72 -2.06 18.95
N ASP A 52 -1.79 -2.81 17.85
CA ASP A 52 -2.92 -3.68 17.54
C ASP A 52 -2.83 -5.05 18.20
N ILE A 53 -1.70 -5.39 18.80
CA ILE A 53 -1.54 -6.65 19.56
C ILE A 53 -1.52 -6.37 21.05
N ARG A 54 -2.05 -7.32 21.83
CA ARG A 54 -2.16 -7.18 23.29
C ARG A 54 -0.81 -6.99 23.97
N CYS A 55 0.25 -7.65 23.47
CA CYS A 55 1.61 -7.51 24.00
C CYS A 55 2.15 -6.06 23.98
N HIS A 56 1.64 -5.21 23.09
CA HIS A 56 2.12 -3.84 22.91
C HIS A 56 1.14 -2.78 23.42
N ASN A 57 -0.13 -3.16 23.62
CA ASN A 57 -1.17 -2.25 24.06
C ASN A 57 -2.09 -2.92 25.07
N THR A 58 -1.99 -2.47 26.32
CA THR A 58 -2.81 -2.92 27.45
C THR A 58 -3.93 -1.95 27.78
N ASN A 59 -4.17 -0.92 26.95
CA ASN A 59 -5.20 0.08 27.20
C ASN A 59 -6.59 -0.58 27.22
N PRO A 60 -7.31 -0.53 28.35
CA PRO A 60 -8.63 -1.16 28.47
C PRO A 60 -9.69 -0.50 27.57
N ALA A 61 -9.49 0.72 27.06
CA ALA A 61 -10.39 1.33 26.08
C ALA A 61 -10.23 0.73 24.67
N HIS A 62 -9.18 -0.04 24.42
CA HIS A 62 -8.85 -0.64 23.14
C HIS A 62 -8.58 -2.14 23.30
N PHE A 63 -9.63 -2.89 23.66
CA PHE A 63 -9.53 -4.32 23.92
C PHE A 63 -8.77 -5.05 22.81
N ARG A 64 -7.76 -5.83 23.19
CA ARG A 64 -7.06 -6.78 22.33
C ARG A 64 -7.00 -8.12 23.05
N TYR A 65 -7.43 -9.16 22.36
CA TYR A 65 -7.35 -10.52 22.86
C TYR A 65 -6.80 -11.40 21.74
N THR A 66 -5.51 -11.68 21.84
CA THR A 66 -4.69 -12.32 20.80
C THR A 66 -3.81 -13.43 21.40
N PRO A 67 -4.38 -14.39 22.16
CA PRO A 67 -3.58 -15.33 22.96
C PRO A 67 -2.63 -16.21 22.13
N ASN A 68 -2.98 -16.53 20.88
CA ASN A 68 -2.14 -17.39 20.03
C ASN A 68 -0.95 -16.60 19.45
N LEU A 69 -1.20 -15.36 19.05
CA LEU A 69 -0.17 -14.43 18.61
C LEU A 69 0.73 -14.03 19.76
N ASP A 70 0.16 -13.67 20.92
CA ASP A 70 0.89 -13.33 22.14
C ASP A 70 1.88 -14.44 22.52
N ARG A 71 1.51 -15.70 22.29
CA ARG A 71 2.40 -16.86 22.53
C ARG A 71 3.67 -16.80 21.66
N ILE A 72 3.57 -16.41 20.38
CA ILE A 72 4.76 -16.26 19.51
C ILE A 72 5.70 -15.18 20.07
N PHE A 73 5.15 -14.07 20.56
CA PHE A 73 5.91 -12.96 21.10
C PHE A 73 6.53 -13.26 22.47
N THR A 74 5.79 -13.94 23.34
CA THR A 74 6.20 -14.23 24.72
C THR A 74 7.09 -15.48 24.84
N GLU A 75 6.89 -16.47 23.99
CA GLU A 75 7.70 -17.70 23.97
C GLU A 75 8.82 -17.67 22.93
N GLY A 76 8.78 -16.73 21.98
CA GLY A 76 9.79 -16.50 20.97
C GLY A 76 10.68 -15.30 21.27
N ILE A 77 11.33 -14.81 20.22
CA ILE A 77 12.12 -13.58 20.20
C ILE A 77 11.25 -12.50 19.57
N GLU A 78 10.81 -11.53 20.36
CA GLU A 78 10.15 -10.32 19.86
C GLU A 78 11.19 -9.36 19.27
N PHE A 79 10.90 -8.75 18.12
CA PHE A 79 11.74 -7.72 17.54
C PHE A 79 11.21 -6.32 17.91
N LYS A 80 11.99 -5.55 18.67
CA LYS A 80 11.62 -4.19 19.10
C LYS A 80 11.89 -3.09 18.06
N ASN A 81 12.66 -3.42 17.02
CA ASN A 81 13.03 -2.50 15.95
C ASN A 81 12.95 -3.21 14.60
N TYR A 82 11.81 -3.85 14.32
CA TYR A 82 11.56 -4.51 13.03
C TYR A 82 10.93 -3.55 12.04
N MET A 83 11.63 -3.34 10.93
CA MET A 83 11.26 -2.38 9.92
C MET A 83 10.80 -3.06 8.63
N THR A 84 9.74 -2.54 8.03
CA THR A 84 9.15 -2.96 6.76
C THR A 84 8.95 -1.75 5.84
N HIS A 85 8.32 -1.90 4.67
CA HIS A 85 7.87 -0.75 3.89
C HIS A 85 6.51 -0.24 4.39
N CYS A 86 6.14 1.01 4.08
CA CYS A 86 4.85 1.58 4.47
C CYS A 86 3.64 1.10 3.62
N VAL A 87 3.85 0.13 2.74
CA VAL A 87 2.83 -0.46 1.86
C VAL A 87 3.12 -1.92 1.52
N CYS A 88 2.06 -2.67 1.28
CA CYS A 88 2.06 -4.13 1.17
C CYS A 88 3.02 -4.73 0.09
N SER A 89 2.95 -4.33 -1.18
CA SER A 89 3.76 -4.98 -2.24
C SER A 89 5.28 -4.87 -2.03
N PRO A 90 5.86 -3.67 -1.81
CA PRO A 90 7.30 -3.54 -1.54
C PRO A 90 7.80 -4.42 -0.38
N SER A 91 7.04 -4.46 0.73
CA SER A 91 7.34 -5.30 1.89
C SER A 91 7.34 -6.78 1.56
N ARG A 92 6.29 -7.26 0.88
CA ARG A 92 6.18 -8.67 0.48
C ARG A 92 7.31 -9.06 -0.46
N ALA A 93 7.65 -8.20 -1.42
CA ALA A 93 8.72 -8.45 -2.36
C ALA A 93 10.10 -8.54 -1.69
N GLY A 94 10.43 -7.62 -0.77
CA GLY A 94 11.71 -7.69 -0.09
C GLY A 94 11.79 -8.82 0.92
N LEU A 95 10.68 -9.21 1.56
CA LEU A 95 10.63 -10.41 2.41
C LEU A 95 10.93 -11.67 1.60
N LEU A 96 10.29 -11.81 0.43
CA LEU A 96 10.52 -12.95 -0.47
C LEU A 96 11.97 -13.01 -0.96
N THR A 97 12.53 -11.86 -1.35
CA THR A 97 13.79 -11.82 -2.12
C THR A 97 15.04 -11.54 -1.29
N GLY A 98 14.90 -11.04 -0.05
CA GLY A 98 16.01 -10.54 0.76
C GLY A 98 16.75 -9.36 0.10
N LYS A 99 16.12 -8.73 -0.89
CA LYS A 99 16.61 -7.57 -1.60
C LYS A 99 15.70 -6.40 -1.29
N HIS A 100 16.27 -5.22 -1.34
CA HIS A 100 15.48 -3.99 -1.30
C HIS A 100 14.45 -4.03 -2.42
N TYR A 101 13.17 -3.71 -2.12
CA TYR A 101 12.06 -3.68 -3.09
C TYR A 101 12.42 -2.94 -4.38
N ALA A 102 13.27 -1.94 -4.18
CA ALA A 102 13.93 -1.14 -5.16
C ALA A 102 14.60 -1.92 -6.31
N LYS A 103 15.42 -2.91 -5.95
CA LYS A 103 16.26 -3.68 -6.87
C LYS A 103 15.51 -4.79 -7.58
N VAL A 104 14.23 -4.97 -7.27
CA VAL A 104 13.43 -6.12 -7.69
C VAL A 104 12.14 -5.73 -8.43
N GLY A 105 11.99 -4.46 -8.80
CA GLY A 105 10.85 -3.98 -9.59
C GLY A 105 9.51 -3.94 -8.84
N ALA A 106 9.54 -3.99 -7.51
CA ALA A 106 8.35 -4.03 -6.65
C ALA A 106 8.06 -2.69 -5.95
N GLY A 107 8.32 -1.57 -6.63
CA GLY A 107 8.08 -0.21 -6.13
C GLY A 107 8.57 0.87 -7.11
N PRO A 108 8.54 2.17 -6.76
CA PRO A 108 8.32 2.74 -5.42
C PRO A 108 6.85 3.04 -5.05
N ARG A 109 5.90 2.81 -5.95
CA ARG A 109 4.45 2.91 -5.65
C ARG A 109 3.86 1.52 -5.40
N THR A 110 2.67 1.47 -4.79
CA THR A 110 1.85 0.25 -4.72
C THR A 110 1.65 -0.34 -6.10
N GLY A 111 1.76 -1.67 -6.25
CA GLY A 111 1.52 -2.36 -7.52
C GLY A 111 2.73 -2.43 -8.46
N GLY A 112 3.81 -3.05 -8.00
CA GLY A 112 4.93 -3.49 -8.86
C GLY A 112 4.80 -4.96 -9.25
N THR A 113 5.46 -5.37 -10.34
CA THR A 113 5.52 -6.77 -10.77
C THR A 113 6.89 -7.34 -10.46
N LEU A 114 6.92 -8.23 -9.47
CA LEU A 114 8.10 -9.02 -9.14
C LEU A 114 8.37 -9.99 -10.31
N PRO A 115 9.56 -9.97 -10.94
CA PRO A 115 9.86 -10.90 -12.04
C PRO A 115 9.73 -12.36 -11.60
N ASN A 116 9.04 -13.19 -12.37
CA ASN A 116 8.80 -14.60 -12.02
C ASN A 116 10.10 -15.44 -11.93
N ASN A 117 11.15 -15.05 -12.65
CA ASN A 117 12.47 -15.67 -12.62
C ASN A 117 13.30 -15.23 -11.41
N ILE A 118 12.85 -14.24 -10.63
CA ILE A 118 13.64 -13.72 -9.51
C ILE A 118 13.92 -14.80 -8.47
N ARG A 119 15.14 -14.80 -7.96
CA ARG A 119 15.52 -15.64 -6.83
C ARG A 119 14.82 -15.16 -5.56
N ASN A 120 14.36 -16.08 -4.73
CA ASN A 120 13.64 -15.81 -3.49
C ASN A 120 13.75 -17.01 -2.54
N PHE A 121 13.29 -16.86 -1.29
CA PHE A 121 13.39 -17.90 -0.28
C PHE A 121 12.70 -19.21 -0.66
N ALA A 122 11.55 -19.17 -1.34
CA ALA A 122 10.80 -20.37 -1.66
C ALA A 122 11.55 -21.22 -2.68
N LYS A 123 12.20 -20.60 -3.68
CA LYS A 123 13.08 -21.32 -4.62
C LYS A 123 14.25 -21.99 -3.93
N ASP A 124 14.87 -21.33 -2.95
CA ASP A 124 16.04 -21.86 -2.25
C ASP A 124 15.66 -22.97 -1.27
N PHE A 125 14.56 -22.82 -0.54
CA PHE A 125 14.00 -23.90 0.29
C PHE A 125 13.57 -25.09 -0.56
N ARG A 126 12.91 -24.85 -1.71
CA ARG A 126 12.55 -25.93 -2.65
C ARG A 126 13.79 -26.65 -3.18
N ALA A 127 14.84 -25.91 -3.56
CA ALA A 127 16.12 -26.50 -3.98
C ALA A 127 16.80 -27.28 -2.85
N ALA A 128 16.60 -26.87 -1.60
CA ALA A 128 17.00 -27.60 -0.40
C ALA A 128 16.08 -28.79 -0.08
N GLY A 129 15.11 -29.16 -0.93
CA GLY A 129 14.25 -30.32 -0.75
C GLY A 129 13.07 -30.11 0.19
N TYR A 130 12.72 -28.86 0.51
CA TYR A 130 11.49 -28.54 1.21
C TYR A 130 10.29 -28.65 0.27
N LYS A 131 9.14 -29.05 0.82
CA LYS A 131 7.85 -28.78 0.20
C LYS A 131 7.42 -27.36 0.51
N THR A 132 6.95 -26.64 -0.48
CA THR A 132 6.71 -25.19 -0.37
C THR A 132 5.26 -24.85 -0.66
N GLY A 133 4.63 -24.07 0.22
CA GLY A 133 3.22 -23.70 0.14
C GLY A 133 3.02 -22.22 0.45
N ALA A 134 2.13 -21.56 -0.28
CA ALA A 134 1.70 -20.19 -0.02
C ALA A 134 0.16 -20.11 0.08
N PHE A 135 -0.38 -19.42 1.09
CA PHE A 135 -1.82 -19.40 1.36
C PHE A 135 -2.31 -17.99 1.71
N GLY A 136 -2.85 -17.28 0.72
CA GLY A 136 -3.45 -15.96 0.86
C GLY A 136 -2.94 -14.91 -0.13
N LYS A 137 -2.79 -13.67 0.36
CA LYS A 137 -2.52 -12.48 -0.44
C LYS A 137 -1.15 -12.54 -1.11
N TRP A 138 -1.12 -12.52 -2.44
CA TRP A 138 0.13 -12.45 -3.19
C TRP A 138 0.65 -11.01 -3.35
N HIS A 139 -0.14 -10.16 -4.01
CA HIS A 139 0.09 -8.72 -4.17
C HIS A 139 1.49 -8.27 -4.64
N ASN A 140 2.19 -9.12 -5.41
CA ASN A 140 3.52 -8.87 -5.98
C ASN A 140 3.60 -9.07 -7.50
N SER A 141 2.48 -9.33 -8.16
CA SER A 141 2.35 -9.44 -9.62
C SER A 141 0.87 -9.66 -9.97
N LEU A 142 0.50 -9.45 -11.24
CA LEU A 142 -0.78 -9.91 -11.77
C LEU A 142 -0.77 -11.44 -12.01
N PRO A 143 -1.95 -12.08 -12.10
CA PRO A 143 -2.06 -13.46 -12.57
C PRO A 143 -1.42 -13.62 -13.94
N ASN A 144 -0.62 -14.68 -14.09
CA ASN A 144 -0.10 -15.09 -15.38
C ASN A 144 -1.03 -16.20 -15.88
N PHE A 145 -1.80 -15.94 -16.94
CA PHE A 145 -2.78 -16.89 -17.48
C PHE A 145 -2.08 -17.95 -18.37
N PRO A 146 -2.72 -19.05 -18.80
CA PRO A 146 -2.14 -20.02 -19.75
C PRO A 146 -2.49 -19.75 -21.24
N GLU A 147 -1.56 -20.02 -22.18
CA GLU A 147 -1.77 -19.97 -23.66
C GLU A 147 -2.86 -20.88 -24.17
N ASP A 148 -3.06 -22.00 -23.50
CA ASP A 148 -3.72 -23.18 -24.05
C ASP A 148 -5.23 -23.19 -23.78
N GLY A 149 -5.83 -22.07 -23.35
CA GLY A 149 -7.29 -21.99 -23.17
C GLY A 149 -7.87 -22.99 -22.16
N ASN A 150 -7.01 -23.61 -21.34
CA ASN A 150 -7.38 -24.62 -20.34
C ASN A 150 -7.67 -24.02 -18.95
N GLY A 151 -7.53 -22.71 -18.78
CA GLY A 151 -8.54 -21.99 -18.01
C GLY A 151 -9.77 -21.99 -18.89
N ALA A 152 -10.59 -23.04 -18.80
CA ALA A 152 -11.78 -23.19 -19.65
C ALA A 152 -12.43 -21.81 -19.84
N ARG A 153 -12.74 -21.44 -21.10
CA ARG A 153 -13.91 -20.59 -21.32
C ARG A 153 -15.02 -21.28 -20.55
N VAL A 154 -15.27 -20.85 -19.33
CA VAL A 154 -16.50 -21.19 -18.64
C VAL A 154 -17.54 -20.57 -19.57
N ASP A 155 -18.30 -21.43 -20.23
CA ASP A 155 -19.47 -21.01 -20.96
C ASP A 155 -20.40 -20.38 -19.91
N TYR A 156 -20.34 -19.05 -19.81
CA TYR A 156 -20.99 -18.27 -18.77
C TYR A 156 -22.51 -18.20 -18.94
N ASN A 157 -23.07 -18.99 -19.86
CA ASN A 157 -24.48 -19.35 -19.85
C ASN A 157 -24.88 -20.23 -18.63
N LYS A 158 -23.96 -20.56 -17.72
CA LYS A 158 -24.30 -21.03 -16.36
C LYS A 158 -24.24 -19.90 -15.35
N GLU A 159 -25.14 -18.95 -15.58
CA GLU A 159 -25.48 -17.75 -14.82
C GLU A 159 -25.99 -17.98 -13.37
N SER A 160 -25.95 -19.21 -12.83
CA SER A 160 -26.93 -19.57 -11.80
C SER A 160 -26.60 -19.16 -10.36
N LYS A 161 -25.33 -18.97 -9.96
CA LYS A 161 -25.00 -18.70 -8.54
C LYS A 161 -24.64 -17.24 -8.22
N TRP A 162 -23.92 -16.57 -9.12
CA TRP A 162 -23.57 -15.17 -8.94
C TRP A 162 -24.79 -14.26 -9.11
N ASN A 163 -25.58 -14.47 -10.16
CA ASN A 163 -26.80 -13.69 -10.38
C ASN A 163 -27.86 -13.96 -9.30
N GLU A 164 -27.92 -15.20 -8.78
CA GLU A 164 -28.77 -15.57 -7.63
C GLU A 164 -28.37 -14.82 -6.34
N LEU A 165 -27.08 -14.55 -6.13
CA LEU A 165 -26.57 -13.83 -4.95
C LEU A 165 -26.52 -12.31 -5.10
N HIS A 166 -26.46 -11.77 -6.32
CA HIS A 166 -26.21 -10.34 -6.59
C HIS A 166 -27.34 -9.63 -7.37
N GLY A 167 -28.45 -10.32 -7.70
CA GLY A 167 -29.47 -9.84 -8.63
C GLY A 167 -28.95 -9.84 -10.07
N GLU A 168 -29.78 -9.50 -11.06
CA GLU A 168 -29.41 -9.37 -12.49
C GLU A 168 -28.42 -8.21 -12.76
N LYS A 169 -27.35 -8.10 -11.97
CA LYS A 169 -26.15 -7.39 -12.39
C LYS A 169 -25.40 -8.35 -13.31
N THR A 170 -25.68 -8.26 -14.60
CA THR A 170 -24.86 -8.87 -15.64
C THR A 170 -23.40 -8.51 -15.39
N LEU A 171 -22.66 -9.48 -14.87
CA LEU A 171 -21.21 -9.47 -14.81
C LEU A 171 -20.74 -9.40 -16.26
N ASN A 172 -20.19 -8.26 -16.67
CA ASN A 172 -19.68 -8.08 -18.02
C ASN A 172 -18.34 -8.84 -18.13
N LEU A 173 -18.41 -10.16 -18.10
CA LEU A 173 -17.29 -11.10 -18.20
C LEU A 173 -16.70 -11.15 -19.62
N THR A 174 -17.29 -10.41 -20.54
CA THR A 174 -16.72 -10.21 -21.87
C THR A 174 -15.68 -9.09 -21.82
N ASN A 175 -14.42 -9.51 -21.86
CA ASN A 175 -13.36 -8.95 -22.70
C ASN A 175 -12.34 -7.95 -22.12
N ASN A 176 -12.55 -7.23 -21.02
CA ASN A 176 -11.64 -6.08 -20.76
C ASN A 176 -10.25 -6.40 -20.17
N ILE A 177 -10.08 -7.45 -19.35
CA ILE A 177 -8.73 -7.85 -18.89
C ILE A 177 -8.03 -8.70 -19.97
N PHE A 178 -8.80 -9.46 -20.75
CA PHE A 178 -8.29 -10.43 -21.72
C PHE A 178 -8.00 -9.85 -23.12
N GLU A 179 -8.70 -8.81 -23.58
CA GLU A 179 -8.45 -8.23 -24.92
C GLU A 179 -7.22 -7.30 -24.96
N ASN A 180 -6.89 -6.63 -23.86
CA ASN A 180 -5.78 -5.67 -23.79
C ASN A 180 -4.38 -6.29 -23.71
N HIS A 181 -4.25 -7.63 -23.70
CA HIS A 181 -2.98 -8.33 -23.45
C HIS A 181 -2.59 -9.33 -24.55
N LYS A 182 -3.11 -9.18 -25.78
CA LYS A 182 -2.70 -9.96 -26.96
C LYS A 182 -1.20 -9.73 -27.25
N GLY A 183 -0.33 -10.63 -26.77
CA GLY A 183 1.12 -10.60 -27.04
C GLY A 183 2.03 -10.93 -25.85
N TRP A 184 1.49 -11.16 -24.66
CA TRP A 184 2.28 -11.49 -23.47
C TRP A 184 2.72 -12.96 -23.48
N LYS A 185 3.98 -13.24 -23.12
CA LYS A 185 4.45 -14.61 -22.83
C LYS A 185 3.99 -15.02 -21.43
N TRP A 186 3.27 -16.12 -21.41
CA TRP A 186 2.54 -16.69 -20.31
C TRP A 186 3.49 -17.36 -19.31
N GLY A 187 3.16 -17.34 -18.01
CA GLY A 187 4.08 -17.79 -16.97
C GLY A 187 3.43 -18.56 -15.83
N GLU A 188 4.25 -18.98 -14.88
CA GLU A 188 3.94 -20.09 -13.97
C GLU A 188 3.05 -19.75 -12.75
N GLY A 189 2.41 -18.56 -12.68
CA GLY A 189 1.64 -18.09 -11.52
C GLY A 189 2.50 -17.91 -10.25
N VAL A 190 1.90 -17.86 -9.05
CA VAL A 190 2.67 -17.84 -7.78
C VAL A 190 3.62 -19.03 -7.66
N ASN A 191 3.29 -20.16 -8.30
CA ASN A 191 4.16 -21.34 -8.36
C ASN A 191 5.52 -21.06 -9.05
N ALA A 192 5.58 -20.07 -9.97
CA ALA A 192 6.82 -19.60 -10.60
C ALA A 192 7.89 -19.17 -9.59
N TYR A 193 7.42 -18.64 -8.46
CA TYR A 193 8.25 -18.12 -7.40
C TYR A 193 8.75 -19.23 -6.48
N GLY A 194 8.57 -20.50 -6.83
CA GLY A 194 9.14 -21.62 -6.11
C GLY A 194 8.18 -22.29 -5.14
N PHE A 195 6.89 -21.95 -5.15
CA PHE A 195 5.86 -22.61 -4.33
C PHE A 195 5.23 -23.80 -5.06
N ASP A 196 5.29 -24.99 -4.45
CA ASP A 196 4.67 -26.22 -4.98
C ASP A 196 3.14 -26.18 -4.89
N ARG A 197 2.60 -25.42 -3.93
CA ARG A 197 1.16 -25.19 -3.74
C ARG A 197 0.88 -23.73 -3.45
N TRP A 198 -0.14 -23.18 -4.08
CA TRP A 198 -0.68 -21.86 -3.74
C TRP A 198 -2.21 -21.86 -3.69
N VAL A 199 -2.80 -21.24 -2.68
CA VAL A 199 -4.22 -20.86 -2.66
C VAL A 199 -4.33 -19.42 -2.22
N GLY A 200 -5.04 -18.58 -2.97
CA GLY A 200 -5.23 -17.20 -2.57
C GLY A 200 -5.62 -16.31 -3.73
N TYR A 201 -5.14 -15.08 -3.71
CA TYR A 201 -5.55 -14.03 -4.62
C TYR A 201 -4.41 -13.07 -4.91
N TYR A 202 -4.47 -12.41 -6.07
CA TYR A 202 -3.40 -11.54 -6.57
C TYR A 202 -3.54 -10.09 -6.10
N ALA A 203 -4.77 -9.62 -5.88
CA ALA A 203 -5.13 -8.24 -5.57
C ALA A 203 -4.52 -7.72 -4.27
N GLY A 204 -4.56 -6.40 -4.15
CA GLY A 204 -4.22 -5.67 -2.93
C GLY A 204 -5.26 -5.69 -1.84
N GLY A 205 -6.45 -6.24 -2.10
CA GLY A 205 -7.55 -6.35 -1.16
C GLY A 205 -8.81 -6.79 -1.91
N GLY A 206 -9.80 -7.29 -1.19
CA GLY A 206 -11.13 -7.58 -1.72
C GLY A 206 -12.08 -8.06 -0.64
N ASP A 207 -13.30 -8.41 -1.04
CA ASP A 207 -14.31 -8.91 -0.11
C ASP A 207 -13.92 -10.29 0.45
N HIS A 208 -14.02 -10.44 1.77
CA HIS A 208 -13.65 -11.68 2.45
C HIS A 208 -14.59 -12.84 2.16
N PHE A 209 -15.81 -12.60 1.71
CA PHE A 209 -16.84 -13.63 1.58
C PHE A 209 -17.09 -14.06 0.14
N ASP A 210 -17.24 -13.08 -0.76
CA ASP A 210 -17.51 -13.34 -2.19
C ASP A 210 -16.27 -13.16 -3.07
N HIS A 211 -15.13 -12.81 -2.46
CA HIS A 211 -13.84 -12.68 -3.11
C HIS A 211 -13.76 -11.61 -4.19
N TYR A 212 -14.76 -10.74 -4.27
CA TYR A 212 -14.81 -9.68 -5.25
C TYR A 212 -13.74 -8.61 -5.02
N VAL A 213 -13.15 -8.13 -6.10
CA VAL A 213 -12.16 -7.07 -6.10
C VAL A 213 -12.63 -5.97 -7.04
N ASP A 214 -12.92 -4.79 -6.48
CA ASP A 214 -13.46 -3.65 -7.24
C ASP A 214 -12.57 -3.26 -8.42
N TRP A 215 -11.25 -3.34 -8.28
CA TRP A 215 -10.30 -2.93 -9.31
C TRP A 215 -10.27 -3.87 -10.53
N TYR A 216 -10.59 -5.14 -10.32
CA TYR A 216 -10.70 -6.12 -11.39
C TYR A 216 -12.13 -6.30 -11.88
N HIS A 217 -13.09 -5.72 -11.16
CA HIS A 217 -14.52 -5.91 -11.38
C HIS A 217 -14.93 -7.40 -11.44
N ASP A 218 -14.21 -8.25 -10.71
CA ASP A 218 -14.42 -9.70 -10.69
C ASP A 218 -13.94 -10.31 -9.36
N ALA A 219 -14.28 -11.57 -9.10
CA ALA A 219 -13.69 -12.34 -8.02
C ALA A 219 -12.20 -12.60 -8.30
N ASP A 220 -11.40 -12.58 -7.24
CA ASP A 220 -9.98 -12.93 -7.30
C ASP A 220 -9.73 -14.05 -6.30
N TRP A 221 -9.80 -15.28 -6.78
CA TRP A 221 -9.60 -16.47 -5.96
C TRP A 221 -9.07 -17.64 -6.79
N TRP A 222 -7.97 -18.23 -6.33
CA TRP A 222 -7.15 -19.13 -7.14
C TRP A 222 -6.60 -20.30 -6.35
N HIS A 223 -6.48 -21.42 -7.05
CA HIS A 223 -5.78 -22.61 -6.61
C HIS A 223 -4.68 -22.91 -7.63
N ASP A 224 -3.44 -22.63 -7.26
CA ASP A 224 -2.29 -22.66 -8.16
C ASP A 224 -2.58 -21.80 -9.41
N ARG A 225 -2.63 -22.42 -10.58
CA ARG A 225 -2.92 -21.75 -11.86
C ARG A 225 -4.40 -21.81 -12.25
N LYS A 226 -5.29 -22.24 -11.35
CA LYS A 226 -6.72 -22.41 -11.61
C LYS A 226 -7.54 -21.35 -10.90
N TYR A 227 -8.29 -20.56 -11.67
CA TYR A 227 -9.28 -19.62 -11.16
C TYR A 227 -10.45 -20.40 -10.53
N ARG A 228 -10.93 -19.97 -9.35
CA ARG A 228 -11.95 -20.66 -8.55
C ARG A 228 -13.01 -19.70 -8.03
N ALA A 229 -13.66 -18.96 -8.93
CA ALA A 229 -14.82 -18.11 -8.59
C ALA A 229 -16.00 -18.87 -7.97
N ASP A 230 -16.02 -20.20 -8.11
CA ASP A 230 -17.05 -21.10 -7.58
C ASP A 230 -16.89 -21.41 -6.08
N GLU A 231 -15.69 -21.25 -5.53
CA GLU A 231 -15.43 -21.48 -4.12
C GLU A 231 -15.75 -20.23 -3.31
N LEU A 232 -16.90 -20.26 -2.62
CA LEU A 232 -17.29 -19.24 -1.66
C LEU A 232 -16.78 -19.59 -0.27
N GLY A 233 -16.57 -18.57 0.56
CA GLY A 233 -16.26 -18.75 1.97
C GLY A 233 -15.55 -17.55 2.54
N TYR A 234 -15.35 -17.54 3.85
CA TYR A 234 -14.59 -16.48 4.47
C TYR A 234 -13.08 -16.70 4.20
N ARG A 235 -12.41 -15.76 3.52
CA ARG A 235 -11.02 -15.89 3.04
C ARG A 235 -10.07 -16.37 4.12
N THR A 236 -10.13 -15.80 5.32
CA THR A 236 -9.25 -16.19 6.43
C THR A 236 -9.45 -17.65 6.83
N ASP A 237 -10.67 -18.18 6.79
CA ASP A 237 -10.93 -19.59 7.08
C ASP A 237 -10.41 -20.49 5.96
N LEU A 238 -10.62 -20.10 4.70
CA LEU A 238 -10.16 -20.87 3.54
C LEU A 238 -8.64 -20.96 3.48
N ILE A 239 -7.91 -19.85 3.62
CA ILE A 239 -6.43 -19.89 3.64
C ILE A 239 -5.91 -20.74 4.80
N THR A 240 -6.54 -20.66 5.98
CA THR A 240 -6.19 -21.48 7.15
C THR A 240 -6.40 -22.97 6.86
N LYS A 241 -7.56 -23.32 6.30
CA LYS A 241 -7.91 -24.69 5.92
C LYS A 241 -6.87 -25.27 4.96
N TYR A 242 -6.51 -24.54 3.92
CA TYR A 242 -5.56 -25.03 2.92
C TYR A 242 -4.11 -25.08 3.43
N ALA A 243 -3.71 -24.15 4.29
CA ALA A 243 -2.42 -24.22 4.98
C ALA A 243 -2.33 -25.47 5.88
N ILE A 244 -3.37 -25.75 6.66
CA ILE A 244 -3.46 -26.95 7.53
C ILE A 244 -3.41 -28.24 6.70
N GLN A 245 -4.12 -28.30 5.58
CA GLN A 245 -4.09 -29.46 4.68
C GLN A 245 -2.70 -29.66 4.05
N PHE A 246 -2.03 -28.58 3.67
CA PHE A 246 -0.67 -28.64 3.15
C PHE A 246 0.32 -29.14 4.22
N ILE A 247 0.23 -28.62 5.44
CA ILE A 247 1.06 -29.07 6.56
C ILE A 247 0.84 -30.57 6.84
N ASP A 248 -0.42 -31.01 6.90
CA ASP A 248 -0.75 -32.42 7.15
C ASP A 248 -0.20 -33.35 6.07
N LYS A 249 -0.36 -32.97 4.80
CA LYS A 249 0.12 -33.74 3.65
C LYS A 249 1.64 -33.88 3.61
N ASN A 250 2.37 -32.91 4.14
CA ASN A 250 3.83 -32.86 4.07
C ASN A 250 4.51 -33.13 5.42
N LYS A 251 3.78 -33.65 6.42
CA LYS A 251 4.29 -33.88 7.78
C LYS A 251 5.50 -34.81 7.89
N ASP A 252 5.71 -35.68 6.89
CA ASP A 252 6.80 -36.66 6.88
C ASP A 252 8.14 -36.06 6.39
N GLY A 253 8.14 -34.83 5.88
CA GLY A 253 9.33 -34.13 5.40
C GLY A 253 9.36 -32.65 5.80
N PRO A 254 10.45 -31.93 5.48
CA PRO A 254 10.52 -30.51 5.77
C PRO A 254 9.60 -29.70 4.86
N PHE A 255 8.88 -28.74 5.43
CA PHE A 255 8.02 -27.84 4.67
C PHE A 255 8.23 -26.36 5.00
N LEU A 256 7.97 -25.51 4.02
CA LEU A 256 7.84 -24.06 4.12
C LEU A 256 6.39 -23.69 3.82
N CYS A 257 5.70 -23.12 4.80
CA CYS A 257 4.32 -22.68 4.70
C CYS A 257 4.25 -21.16 4.91
N TYR A 258 4.08 -20.40 3.83
CA TYR A 258 3.90 -18.95 3.86
C TYR A 258 2.41 -18.61 3.87
N ILE A 259 1.94 -17.88 4.88
CA ILE A 259 0.53 -17.56 5.08
C ILE A 259 0.37 -16.04 5.14
N PRO A 260 0.35 -15.37 3.97
CA PRO A 260 0.04 -13.95 3.88
C PRO A 260 -1.46 -13.68 4.09
N HIS A 261 -1.83 -13.30 5.30
CA HIS A 261 -3.20 -12.94 5.62
C HIS A 261 -3.63 -11.64 4.94
N GLU A 262 -4.91 -11.59 4.57
CA GLU A 262 -5.60 -10.33 4.26
C GLU A 262 -5.98 -9.59 5.54
N ALA A 263 -6.46 -10.32 6.55
CA ALA A 263 -6.82 -9.72 7.82
C ALA A 263 -5.57 -9.04 8.43
N VAL A 264 -5.63 -7.76 8.80
CA VAL A 264 -6.82 -6.93 9.06
C VAL A 264 -7.00 -5.77 8.07
N HIS A 265 -6.57 -5.95 6.83
CA HIS A 265 -6.73 -5.01 5.73
C HIS A 265 -8.21 -4.69 5.46
N ASN A 266 -8.44 -3.52 4.85
CA ASN A 266 -9.77 -3.12 4.38
C ASN A 266 -10.21 -3.94 3.15
N PRO A 267 -11.51 -4.19 2.96
CA PRO A 267 -12.63 -3.76 3.81
C PRO A 267 -12.67 -4.54 5.14
N ILE A 268 -12.97 -3.86 6.26
CA ILE A 268 -13.16 -4.55 7.55
C ILE A 268 -14.43 -5.40 7.44
N GLN A 269 -14.25 -6.71 7.36
CA GLN A 269 -15.33 -7.67 7.22
C GLN A 269 -15.02 -8.86 8.10
N LEU A 270 -16.00 -9.32 8.87
CA LEU A 270 -15.85 -10.44 9.79
C LEU A 270 -17.15 -11.23 9.90
N LYS A 271 -17.03 -12.49 10.31
CA LYS A 271 -18.19 -13.32 10.63
C LYS A 271 -18.79 -12.85 11.95
N ARG A 272 -20.12 -12.78 12.03
CA ARG A 272 -20.83 -12.48 13.29
C ARG A 272 -20.49 -13.50 14.39
N SER A 273 -20.26 -14.76 14.02
CA SER A 273 -19.84 -15.81 14.97
C SER A 273 -18.51 -15.49 15.65
N ASP A 274 -17.54 -14.95 14.90
CA ASP A 274 -16.24 -14.58 15.48
C ASP A 274 -16.36 -13.37 16.40
N LEU A 275 -17.25 -12.41 16.10
CA LEU A 275 -17.57 -11.33 17.03
C LEU A 275 -18.20 -11.85 18.33
N LYS A 276 -19.16 -12.77 18.24
CA LYS A 276 -19.80 -13.37 19.42
C LYS A 276 -18.79 -14.11 20.29
N GLU A 277 -18.00 -14.97 19.67
CA GLU A 277 -16.95 -15.72 20.36
C GLU A 277 -15.92 -14.78 21.01
N PHE A 278 -15.51 -13.73 20.31
CA PHE A 278 -14.62 -12.70 20.86
C PHE A 278 -15.20 -12.06 22.12
N CYS A 279 -16.46 -11.61 22.08
CA CYS A 279 -17.13 -11.03 23.25
C CYS A 279 -17.25 -12.02 24.41
N GLU A 280 -17.56 -13.29 24.13
CA GLU A 280 -17.61 -14.35 25.15
C GLU A 280 -16.22 -14.60 25.77
N LYS A 281 -15.15 -14.53 24.98
CA LYS A 281 -13.76 -14.63 25.45
C LYS A 281 -13.34 -13.44 26.31
N LEU A 282 -13.74 -12.23 25.92
CA LEU A 282 -13.54 -11.04 26.76
C LEU A 282 -14.19 -11.20 28.13
N GLU A 283 -15.39 -11.77 28.20
CA GLU A 283 -16.08 -12.02 29.46
C GLU A 283 -15.42 -13.14 30.27
N THR A 284 -15.21 -14.30 29.65
CA THR A 284 -14.76 -15.51 30.36
C THR A 284 -13.29 -15.47 30.76
N GLU A 285 -12.44 -14.76 30.02
CA GLU A 285 -10.99 -14.75 30.27
C GLU A 285 -10.44 -13.42 30.75
N LEU A 286 -11.09 -12.29 30.42
CA LEU A 286 -10.67 -10.96 30.85
C LEU A 286 -11.66 -10.29 31.82
N GLY A 287 -12.80 -10.92 32.10
CA GLY A 287 -13.83 -10.37 32.99
C GLY A 287 -14.59 -9.17 32.43
N ILE A 288 -14.45 -8.87 31.12
CA ILE A 288 -15.11 -7.75 30.46
C ILE A 288 -16.49 -8.21 29.96
N LYS A 289 -17.52 -7.97 30.78
CA LYS A 289 -18.88 -8.50 30.56
C LYS A 289 -19.73 -7.63 29.64
N GLY A 290 -20.79 -8.23 29.11
CA GLY A 290 -21.90 -7.51 28.44
C GLY A 290 -21.60 -6.97 27.04
N GLN A 291 -20.41 -7.24 26.49
CA GLN A 291 -20.03 -6.74 25.15
C GLN A 291 -20.92 -7.33 24.05
N TRP A 292 -21.25 -8.63 24.14
CA TRP A 292 -22.15 -9.29 23.18
C TRP A 292 -23.57 -8.73 23.26
N ASP A 293 -24.12 -8.59 24.48
CA ASP A 293 -25.47 -8.04 24.67
C ASP A 293 -25.57 -6.61 24.15
N TYR A 294 -24.53 -5.80 24.34
CA TYR A 294 -24.45 -4.46 23.78
C TYR A 294 -24.45 -4.49 22.24
N VAL A 295 -23.47 -5.16 21.62
CA VAL A 295 -23.31 -5.08 20.16
C VAL A 295 -24.37 -5.81 19.37
N SER A 296 -24.90 -6.92 19.89
CA SER A 296 -25.93 -7.72 19.20
C SER A 296 -27.24 -6.96 19.02
N ASN A 297 -27.53 -5.97 19.87
CA ASN A 297 -28.72 -5.13 19.79
C ASN A 297 -28.59 -3.93 18.85
N ILE A 298 -27.39 -3.65 18.31
CA ILE A 298 -27.19 -2.55 17.37
C ILE A 298 -27.89 -2.85 16.05
N VAL A 299 -28.71 -1.89 15.61
CA VAL A 299 -29.51 -1.97 14.37
C VAL A 299 -28.82 -1.18 13.27
N SER A 300 -28.62 -1.78 12.09
CA SER A 300 -28.16 -1.02 10.92
C SER A 300 -29.30 -0.12 10.43
N PRO A 301 -29.11 1.20 10.31
CA PRO A 301 -30.15 2.07 9.78
C PRO A 301 -30.41 1.85 8.29
N LYS A 302 -29.51 1.15 7.57
CA LYS A 302 -29.69 0.80 6.16
C LYS A 302 -30.62 -0.38 5.96
N THR A 303 -30.46 -1.44 6.77
CA THR A 303 -31.16 -2.71 6.58
C THR A 303 -32.25 -2.96 7.61
N GLY A 304 -32.29 -2.19 8.70
CA GLY A 304 -33.22 -2.40 9.81
C GLY A 304 -32.95 -3.66 10.63
N ARG A 305 -31.89 -4.43 10.31
CA ARG A 305 -31.53 -5.67 11.01
C ARG A 305 -30.60 -5.38 12.18
N ARG A 306 -30.71 -6.19 13.24
CA ARG A 306 -29.75 -6.21 14.35
C ARG A 306 -28.51 -7.04 14.01
N ILE A 307 -27.36 -6.69 14.58
CA ILE A 307 -26.13 -7.50 14.47
C ILE A 307 -26.36 -8.93 14.97
N GLY A 308 -27.16 -9.09 16.02
CA GLY A 308 -27.52 -10.40 16.56
C GLY A 308 -28.22 -11.30 15.54
N ASP A 309 -28.89 -10.73 14.54
CA ASP A 309 -29.80 -11.39 13.60
C ASP A 309 -29.15 -11.61 12.20
N VAL A 310 -27.91 -11.16 11.98
CA VAL A 310 -27.19 -11.33 10.69
C VAL A 310 -26.09 -12.37 10.75
N SER A 311 -25.70 -12.89 9.59
CA SER A 311 -24.63 -13.90 9.48
C SER A 311 -23.25 -13.27 9.25
N GLN A 312 -23.19 -12.13 8.54
CA GLN A 312 -21.96 -11.45 8.14
C GLN A 312 -21.99 -9.96 8.47
N LEU A 313 -20.82 -9.39 8.81
CA LEU A 313 -20.64 -7.96 9.08
C LEU A 313 -19.66 -7.36 8.05
N ARG A 314 -20.05 -6.25 7.39
CA ARG A 314 -19.22 -5.59 6.37
C ARG A 314 -19.13 -4.07 6.61
N PHE A 315 -17.91 -3.50 6.62
CA PHE A 315 -17.66 -2.04 6.67
C PHE A 315 -17.74 -1.34 5.31
N ASP A 316 -18.21 -1.98 4.24
CA ASP A 316 -18.36 -1.31 2.95
C ASP A 316 -19.65 -1.67 2.20
N GLY A 317 -20.76 -1.03 2.55
CA GLY A 317 -21.94 -1.01 1.68
C GLY A 317 -22.77 -2.29 1.74
N GLY A 318 -22.45 -3.19 2.68
CA GLY A 318 -22.81 -4.62 2.70
C GLY A 318 -24.24 -5.00 2.31
N LYS A 319 -24.40 -6.26 1.90
CA LYS A 319 -25.69 -6.86 1.53
C LYS A 319 -26.58 -7.20 2.74
N GLU A 320 -26.00 -7.59 3.88
CA GLU A 320 -26.74 -7.95 5.10
C GLU A 320 -26.67 -6.87 6.19
N PHE A 321 -25.49 -6.26 6.39
CA PHE A 321 -25.26 -5.24 7.42
C PHE A 321 -24.09 -4.31 7.03
N ASP A 322 -24.33 -2.99 6.99
CA ASP A 322 -23.29 -1.95 6.82
C ASP A 322 -23.13 -1.19 8.13
N VAL A 323 -21.97 -1.36 8.75
CA VAL A 323 -21.62 -0.79 10.05
C VAL A 323 -21.24 0.68 9.99
N ARG A 324 -20.84 1.23 8.83
CA ARG A 324 -20.48 2.67 8.70
C ARG A 324 -21.67 3.60 8.87
N LEU A 325 -22.87 3.06 8.70
CA LEU A 325 -24.11 3.81 8.76
C LEU A 325 -24.65 3.86 10.19
N ILE A 326 -24.06 3.10 11.13
CA ILE A 326 -24.34 3.27 12.56
C ILE A 326 -23.79 4.63 13.00
N ASP A 327 -24.56 5.34 13.81
CA ASP A 327 -24.19 6.65 14.34
C ASP A 327 -22.82 6.60 15.04
N ARG A 328 -21.95 7.56 14.71
CA ARG A 328 -20.61 7.72 15.27
C ARG A 328 -20.64 8.04 16.77
N GLU A 329 -21.78 8.43 17.31
CA GLU A 329 -21.96 8.63 18.75
C GLU A 329 -21.85 7.32 19.56
N GLN A 330 -21.96 6.14 18.92
CA GLN A 330 -21.68 4.83 19.55
C GLN A 330 -20.17 4.52 19.56
N THR A 331 -19.40 5.35 20.25
CA THR A 331 -17.93 5.37 20.22
C THR A 331 -17.23 4.06 20.60
N HIS A 332 -17.90 3.16 21.31
CA HIS A 332 -17.33 1.85 21.70
C HIS A 332 -17.46 0.75 20.63
N PHE A 333 -18.26 0.95 19.58
CA PHE A 333 -18.59 -0.11 18.64
C PHE A 333 -17.51 -0.42 17.61
N GLU A 334 -17.02 0.59 16.86
CA GLU A 334 -16.02 0.37 15.82
C GLU A 334 -14.71 -0.26 16.34
N PRO A 335 -14.14 0.20 17.48
CA PRO A 335 -12.93 -0.40 18.03
C PRO A 335 -13.11 -1.87 18.43
N LEU A 336 -14.30 -2.25 18.92
CA LEU A 336 -14.61 -3.64 19.27
C LEU A 336 -14.68 -4.53 18.03
N ILE A 337 -15.31 -4.07 16.95
CA ILE A 337 -15.36 -4.84 15.69
C ILE A 337 -13.96 -5.03 15.12
N TYR A 338 -13.15 -3.98 15.10
CA TYR A 338 -11.77 -4.08 14.63
C TYR A 338 -10.95 -5.04 15.50
N ALA A 339 -11.14 -5.03 16.82
CA ALA A 339 -10.51 -6.00 17.73
C ALA A 339 -10.97 -7.45 17.48
N ALA A 340 -12.26 -7.68 17.20
CA ALA A 340 -12.77 -8.99 16.82
C ALA A 340 -12.23 -9.46 15.45
N TYR A 341 -11.94 -8.52 14.55
CA TYR A 341 -11.30 -8.82 13.27
C TYR A 341 -9.84 -9.25 13.46
N ILE A 342 -9.09 -8.59 14.35
CA ILE A 342 -7.76 -9.04 14.80
C ILE A 342 -7.85 -10.41 15.48
N TYR A 343 -8.86 -10.65 16.31
CA TYR A 343 -9.09 -11.96 16.92
C TYR A 343 -9.31 -13.06 15.86
N THR A 344 -9.92 -12.71 14.72
CA THR A 344 -10.09 -13.65 13.61
C THR A 344 -8.75 -14.06 12.98
N LEU A 345 -7.79 -13.13 12.88
CA LEU A 345 -6.41 -13.42 12.51
C LEU A 345 -5.74 -14.32 13.56
N ASP A 346 -5.89 -13.99 14.84
CA ASP A 346 -5.34 -14.79 15.95
C ASP A 346 -5.85 -16.24 15.95
N LYS A 347 -7.15 -16.45 15.70
CA LYS A 347 -7.75 -17.78 15.58
C LYS A 347 -7.11 -18.61 14.47
N SER A 348 -6.82 -17.99 13.33
CA SER A 348 -6.15 -18.63 12.20
C SER A 348 -4.74 -19.08 12.58
N ILE A 349 -3.96 -18.18 13.19
CA ILE A 349 -2.61 -18.46 13.70
C ILE A 349 -2.65 -19.63 14.69
N GLY A 350 -3.57 -19.58 15.66
CA GLY A 350 -3.78 -20.64 16.63
C GLY A 350 -4.14 -21.98 16.00
N ALA A 351 -4.97 -22.00 14.96
CA ALA A 351 -5.33 -23.23 14.27
C ALA A 351 -4.14 -23.89 13.55
N VAL A 352 -3.26 -23.08 12.94
CA VAL A 352 -2.04 -23.59 12.29
C VAL A 352 -1.02 -24.08 13.32
N ILE A 353 -0.80 -23.34 14.42
CA ILE A 353 0.09 -23.78 15.51
C ILE A 353 -0.42 -25.07 16.15
N ARG A 354 -1.73 -25.18 16.41
CA ARG A 354 -2.36 -26.41 16.90
C ARG A 354 -2.12 -27.56 15.93
N LYS A 355 -2.32 -27.36 14.63
CA LYS A 355 -2.07 -28.41 13.64
C LYS A 355 -0.63 -28.92 13.68
N VAL A 356 0.36 -28.02 13.73
CA VAL A 356 1.78 -28.39 13.83
C VAL A 356 2.07 -29.14 15.14
N THR A 357 1.39 -28.76 16.23
CA THR A 357 1.47 -29.43 17.53
C THR A 357 0.90 -30.85 17.46
N ASP A 358 -0.29 -31.01 16.86
CA ASP A 358 -1.01 -32.29 16.76
C ASP A 358 -0.23 -33.33 15.94
N ILE A 359 0.52 -32.89 14.92
CA ILE A 359 1.39 -33.78 14.12
C ILE A 359 2.76 -34.01 14.78
N GLY A 360 2.98 -33.52 16.01
CA GLY A 360 4.21 -33.72 16.77
C GLY A 360 5.41 -32.91 16.27
N LYS A 361 5.19 -31.84 15.48
CA LYS A 361 6.25 -31.08 14.81
C LYS A 361 6.56 -29.73 15.45
N LEU A 362 5.96 -29.39 16.59
CA LEU A 362 6.11 -28.08 17.24
C LEU A 362 7.58 -27.71 17.51
N ASN A 363 8.36 -28.61 18.09
CA ASN A 363 9.78 -28.36 18.39
C ASN A 363 10.68 -28.33 17.14
N GLU A 364 10.21 -28.89 16.04
CA GLU A 364 10.92 -28.93 14.75
C GLU A 364 10.50 -27.78 13.82
N THR A 365 9.68 -26.83 14.28
CA THR A 365 9.11 -25.78 13.44
C THR A 365 9.52 -24.39 13.89
N ILE A 366 9.99 -23.58 12.95
CA ILE A 366 10.22 -22.15 13.09
C ILE A 366 8.95 -21.42 12.68
N PHE A 367 8.43 -20.58 13.58
CA PHE A 367 7.32 -19.66 13.31
C PHE A 367 7.86 -18.23 13.21
N LEU A 368 7.63 -17.57 12.09
CA LEU A 368 7.85 -16.13 11.92
C LEU A 368 6.48 -15.45 11.86
N PHE A 369 6.29 -14.42 12.67
CA PHE A 369 5.18 -13.49 12.53
C PHE A 369 5.72 -12.09 12.22
N ALA A 370 5.11 -11.40 11.26
CA ALA A 370 5.31 -9.96 11.04
C ALA A 370 4.09 -9.35 10.33
N SER A 371 3.91 -8.03 10.44
CA SER A 371 3.03 -7.27 9.52
C SER A 371 3.82 -6.79 8.30
N ASP A 372 3.15 -6.55 7.18
CA ASP A 372 3.76 -5.99 5.99
C ASP A 372 3.88 -4.47 6.00
N ASN A 373 3.03 -3.78 6.74
CA ASN A 373 3.11 -2.36 7.05
C ASN A 373 2.32 -2.06 8.33
N GLY A 374 2.46 -0.84 8.85
CA GLY A 374 1.63 -0.40 9.96
C GLY A 374 0.16 -0.25 9.57
N ALA A 375 -0.72 -0.05 10.55
CA ALA A 375 -2.16 0.02 10.31
C ALA A 375 -2.58 1.29 9.56
N THR A 376 -3.72 1.17 8.88
CA THR A 376 -4.53 2.33 8.46
C THR A 376 -5.11 3.04 9.69
N PRO A 377 -5.77 4.22 9.55
CA PRO A 377 -6.34 4.94 10.69
C PRO A 377 -7.39 4.18 11.53
N LYS A 378 -7.81 2.99 11.11
CA LYS A 378 -8.71 2.11 11.89
C LYS A 378 -7.98 1.25 12.91
N GLY A 379 -6.69 0.99 12.73
CA GLY A 379 -5.85 0.29 13.70
C GLY A 379 -5.04 1.23 14.58
N ILE A 380 -4.10 0.67 15.33
CA ILE A 380 -3.34 1.37 16.37
C ILE A 380 -1.85 1.23 16.08
N ASN A 381 -1.21 2.35 15.76
CA ASN A 381 0.24 2.42 15.53
C ASN A 381 1.03 2.98 16.72
N THR A 382 0.35 3.39 17.79
CA THR A 382 0.98 4.03 18.96
C THR A 382 2.05 3.13 19.58
N PRO A 383 3.17 3.69 20.07
CA PRO A 383 3.41 5.13 20.24
C PRO A 383 3.83 5.85 18.95
N PHE A 384 4.03 5.12 17.86
CA PHE A 384 4.60 5.69 16.65
C PHE A 384 3.65 6.63 15.91
N ARG A 385 4.22 7.69 15.34
CA ARG A 385 3.49 8.63 14.47
C ARG A 385 3.17 8.00 13.12
N GLY A 386 2.01 8.34 12.56
CA GLY A 386 1.61 7.91 11.22
C GLY A 386 1.06 6.48 11.16
N GLY A 387 1.08 5.91 9.95
CA GLY A 387 0.47 4.63 9.61
C GLY A 387 0.80 4.21 8.19
N LYS A 388 0.07 3.22 7.65
CA LYS A 388 0.15 2.84 6.23
C LYS A 388 0.16 4.09 5.32
N HIS A 389 0.90 4.01 4.21
CA HIS A 389 1.09 5.11 3.26
C HIS A 389 1.89 6.30 3.82
N SER A 390 2.66 6.10 4.89
CA SER A 390 3.57 7.10 5.42
C SER A 390 4.90 6.50 5.84
N LEU A 391 6.00 7.24 5.66
CA LEU A 391 7.34 6.79 6.07
C LEU A 391 7.62 7.03 7.55
N TRP A 392 6.66 7.57 8.32
CA TRP A 392 6.76 7.68 9.77
C TRP A 392 6.88 6.28 10.40
N GLU A 393 7.39 6.18 11.64
CA GLU A 393 7.61 4.91 12.34
C GLU A 393 6.30 4.11 12.36
N GLY A 394 5.13 4.74 12.51
CA GLY A 394 3.85 4.05 12.50
C GLY A 394 3.47 3.40 11.17
N GLY A 395 4.14 3.74 10.06
CA GLY A 395 3.96 3.07 8.77
C GLY A 395 4.97 1.96 8.50
N VAL A 396 6.20 2.09 8.99
CA VAL A 396 7.33 1.17 8.68
C VAL A 396 7.74 0.29 9.85
N HIS A 397 7.40 0.63 11.08
CA HIS A 397 7.71 -0.11 12.30
C HIS A 397 6.50 -0.94 12.69
N VAL A 398 6.65 -2.27 12.67
CA VAL A 398 5.53 -3.22 12.78
C VAL A 398 5.79 -4.30 13.84
N PRO A 399 4.73 -4.91 14.39
CA PRO A 399 4.90 -6.05 15.30
C PRO A 399 5.51 -7.22 14.55
N ALA A 400 6.59 -7.79 15.09
CA ALA A 400 7.23 -8.98 14.54
C ALA A 400 7.92 -9.81 15.63
N ALA A 401 7.87 -11.13 15.47
CA ALA A 401 8.51 -12.08 16.38
C ALA A 401 8.86 -13.38 15.67
N ILE A 402 9.89 -14.08 16.15
CA ILE A 402 10.28 -15.41 15.68
C ILE A 402 10.32 -16.42 16.83
N TRP A 403 9.69 -17.57 16.65
CA TRP A 403 9.54 -18.58 17.68
C TRP A 403 9.94 -19.96 17.17
N TRP A 404 10.88 -20.60 17.85
CA TRP A 404 11.35 -21.94 17.54
C TRP A 404 11.49 -22.75 18.84
N PRO A 405 10.43 -23.44 19.29
CA PRO A 405 10.36 -24.07 20.61
C PRO A 405 11.50 -25.05 20.90
N GLY A 406 11.92 -25.85 19.92
CA GLY A 406 12.99 -26.83 20.09
C GLY A 406 14.40 -26.24 20.22
N THR A 407 14.56 -24.95 19.92
CA THR A 407 15.85 -24.24 19.97
C THR A 407 15.86 -23.15 21.04
N PHE A 408 14.74 -22.47 21.27
CA PHE A 408 14.62 -21.39 22.25
C PHE A 408 14.16 -21.87 23.64
N ASP A 409 14.47 -23.12 24.02
CA ASP A 409 14.00 -23.76 25.26
C ASP A 409 14.10 -22.84 26.50
N LYS A 410 12.96 -22.70 27.18
CA LYS A 410 12.70 -21.84 28.33
C LYS A 410 13.58 -22.17 29.56
N ASN A 411 14.17 -23.36 29.60
CA ASN A 411 14.92 -23.86 30.77
C ASN A 411 16.45 -23.87 30.60
N THR A 412 16.97 -23.63 29.39
CA THR A 412 18.42 -23.73 29.11
C THR A 412 18.98 -22.53 28.35
N ALA A 413 18.11 -21.68 27.82
CA ALA A 413 18.53 -20.45 27.19
C ALA A 413 18.40 -19.27 28.17
N PRO A 414 19.15 -18.16 27.99
CA PRO A 414 19.11 -16.97 28.87
C PRO A 414 17.79 -16.18 28.76
N TYR A 415 16.68 -16.87 28.50
CA TYR A 415 15.43 -16.38 27.96
C TYR A 415 14.30 -16.52 29.00
N SER A 416 14.29 -15.63 29.99
CA SER A 416 13.17 -15.50 30.92
C SER A 416 11.94 -14.92 30.19
N PRO A 417 10.71 -15.39 30.48
CA PRO A 417 9.49 -14.73 30.01
C PRO A 417 9.50 -13.26 30.43
N GLY A 418 9.54 -12.35 29.45
CA GLY A 418 9.66 -10.90 29.66
C GLY A 418 10.97 -10.26 29.16
N ASP A 419 12.05 -11.05 29.01
CA ASP A 419 13.39 -10.57 28.58
C ASP A 419 13.79 -11.08 27.18
N ASN A 420 12.84 -11.66 26.42
CA ASN A 420 13.13 -12.27 25.12
C ASN A 420 13.13 -11.31 23.92
N ALA A 421 13.10 -10.01 24.20
CA ALA A 421 13.17 -8.98 23.18
C ALA A 421 14.56 -8.91 22.53
N TYR A 422 14.56 -8.69 21.22
CA TYR A 422 15.72 -8.31 20.44
C TYR A 422 15.57 -6.83 20.07
N ASP A 423 16.42 -6.00 20.67
CA ASP A 423 16.46 -4.54 20.44
C ASP A 423 17.38 -4.14 19.27
N GLY A 424 18.00 -5.11 18.60
CA GLY A 424 18.80 -4.80 17.41
C GLY A 424 17.93 -4.33 16.24
N PHE A 425 18.51 -3.49 15.40
CA PHE A 425 17.85 -2.97 14.20
C PHE A 425 17.78 -4.07 13.14
N ILE A 426 16.57 -4.40 12.69
CA ILE A 426 16.34 -5.52 11.77
C ILE A 426 15.23 -5.19 10.77
N SER A 427 15.31 -5.74 9.58
CA SER A 427 14.38 -5.47 8.48
C SER A 427 13.74 -6.73 7.92
N TYR A 428 12.61 -6.57 7.26
CA TYR A 428 11.96 -7.60 6.45
C TYR A 428 12.88 -8.28 5.42
N ILE A 429 13.87 -7.56 4.87
CA ILE A 429 14.85 -8.13 3.93
C ILE A 429 15.86 -9.07 4.62
N ASP A 430 16.06 -8.95 5.94
CA ASP A 430 17.00 -9.76 6.73
C ASP A 430 16.44 -11.16 7.02
N MET A 431 15.12 -11.33 6.93
CA MET A 431 14.46 -12.59 7.27
C MET A 431 14.84 -13.73 6.33
N TYR A 432 14.97 -13.48 5.03
CA TYR A 432 15.38 -14.52 4.09
C TYR A 432 16.77 -15.12 4.45
N PRO A 433 17.87 -14.35 4.47
CA PRO A 433 19.18 -14.91 4.82
C PRO A 433 19.21 -15.51 6.24
N THR A 434 18.50 -14.91 7.19
CA THR A 434 18.40 -15.41 8.57
C THR A 434 17.70 -16.77 8.63
N LEU A 435 16.57 -16.97 7.94
CA LEU A 435 15.83 -18.25 7.93
C LEU A 435 16.63 -19.38 7.27
N MET A 436 17.41 -19.08 6.22
CA MET A 436 18.31 -20.04 5.59
C MET A 436 19.39 -20.51 6.57
N SER A 437 20.01 -19.56 7.29
CA SER A 437 21.01 -19.84 8.33
C SER A 437 20.44 -20.64 9.51
N MET A 438 19.25 -20.28 9.99
CA MET A 438 18.53 -21.02 11.03
C MET A 438 18.22 -22.46 10.62
N SER A 439 17.96 -22.68 9.33
CA SER A 439 17.68 -24.01 8.78
C SER A 439 18.92 -24.79 8.37
N ALA A 440 20.12 -24.25 8.64
CA ALA A 440 21.40 -24.76 8.18
C ALA A 440 21.43 -25.05 6.66
N GLN A 441 20.72 -24.23 5.88
CA GLN A 441 20.71 -24.32 4.42
C GLN A 441 21.61 -23.25 3.82
N PRO A 442 22.42 -23.59 2.80
CA PRO A 442 23.24 -22.60 2.13
C PRO A 442 22.37 -21.60 1.38
N LEU A 443 22.74 -20.32 1.45
CA LEU A 443 22.28 -19.35 0.46
C LEU A 443 22.94 -19.73 -0.87
N LEU A 444 22.16 -20.16 -1.86
CA LEU A 444 22.74 -20.41 -3.17
C LEU A 444 22.77 -19.04 -3.89
N GLY A 445 23.86 -18.77 -4.63
CA GLY A 445 24.30 -17.42 -4.99
C GLY A 445 23.23 -16.33 -5.20
N THR A 446 23.43 -15.20 -4.50
CA THR A 446 23.04 -13.81 -4.84
C THR A 446 23.74 -12.84 -3.90
N ASN A 447 24.00 -11.61 -4.37
CA ASN A 447 24.26 -10.46 -3.51
C ASN A 447 22.91 -10.02 -2.90
N LEU A 448 22.65 -10.38 -1.64
CA LEU A 448 21.46 -9.95 -0.90
C LEU A 448 21.72 -8.59 -0.26
N ASP A 449 20.66 -7.81 -0.06
CA ASP A 449 20.73 -6.56 0.72
C ASP A 449 20.46 -6.83 2.20
N GLY A 450 19.72 -7.89 2.49
CA GLY A 450 19.47 -8.38 3.83
C GLY A 450 20.70 -9.06 4.44
N MET A 451 20.81 -8.97 5.76
CA MET A 451 21.87 -9.57 6.56
C MET A 451 21.38 -10.84 7.24
N ASP A 452 22.25 -11.86 7.32
CA ASP A 452 22.01 -13.01 8.19
C ASP A 452 22.20 -12.58 9.65
N CYS A 453 21.09 -12.43 10.38
CA CYS A 453 21.10 -12.02 11.78
C CYS A 453 21.12 -13.22 12.75
N TRP A 454 21.22 -14.48 12.29
CA TRP A 454 21.02 -15.64 13.16
C TRP A 454 22.00 -15.71 14.34
N ALA A 455 23.27 -15.36 14.12
CA ALA A 455 24.26 -15.28 15.21
C ALA A 455 23.91 -14.18 16.22
N ASN A 456 23.44 -13.04 15.71
CA ASN A 456 23.09 -11.84 16.48
C ASN A 456 21.84 -12.06 17.34
N LEU A 457 20.81 -12.72 16.79
CA LEU A 457 19.60 -13.07 17.51
C LEU A 457 19.89 -13.94 18.74
N ARG A 458 20.78 -14.94 18.59
CA ARG A 458 21.19 -15.83 19.69
C ARG A 458 22.02 -15.11 20.74
N LYS A 459 22.92 -14.22 20.32
CA LYS A 459 23.82 -13.50 21.22
C LYS A 459 23.24 -12.20 21.78
N ARG A 460 22.08 -11.76 21.31
CA ARG A 460 21.49 -10.44 21.58
C ARG A 460 22.44 -9.28 21.26
N THR A 461 23.19 -9.43 20.17
CA THR A 461 24.10 -8.39 19.66
C THR A 461 23.48 -7.67 18.48
N GLU A 462 23.88 -6.42 18.23
CA GLU A 462 23.38 -5.64 17.10
C GLU A 462 23.70 -6.33 15.76
N CYS A 463 22.69 -6.60 14.91
CA CYS A 463 22.89 -7.18 13.58
C CYS A 463 23.49 -6.15 12.62
N ARG A 464 23.23 -4.88 12.90
CA ARG A 464 23.58 -3.70 12.11
C ARG A 464 24.43 -2.70 12.93
N PRO A 465 25.67 -3.05 13.33
CA PRO A 465 26.48 -2.28 14.30
C PRO A 465 27.19 -1.03 13.72
N GLY A 466 27.13 -0.77 12.42
CA GLY A 466 27.84 0.29 11.70
C GLY A 466 26.95 1.37 11.07
N MET A 467 27.59 2.44 10.57
CA MET A 467 26.90 3.60 9.95
C MET A 467 26.41 3.33 8.52
N THR A 468 26.86 2.25 7.88
CA THR A 468 26.36 1.74 6.59
C THR A 468 25.04 0.98 6.69
N ASP A 469 24.46 0.89 7.90
CA ASP A 469 23.45 -0.11 8.22
C ASP A 469 22.04 0.48 8.27
N ALA A 470 21.85 1.61 7.59
CA ALA A 470 20.55 2.23 7.44
C ALA A 470 19.63 1.44 6.50
N ILE A 471 18.33 1.56 6.74
CA ILE A 471 17.30 1.18 5.77
C ILE A 471 16.80 2.45 5.11
N TYR A 472 16.52 2.34 3.83
CA TYR A 472 16.12 3.44 2.97
C TYR A 472 14.69 3.18 2.50
N TRP A 473 13.90 4.24 2.40
CA TRP A 473 12.60 4.15 1.74
C TRP A 473 12.40 5.36 0.85
N MET A 474 11.59 5.13 -0.17
CA MET A 474 11.02 6.16 -1.00
C MET A 474 9.54 5.83 -1.16
N TRP A 475 8.70 6.81 -0.84
CA TRP A 475 7.26 6.75 -1.02
C TRP A 475 6.78 8.07 -1.61
N LEU A 476 6.23 7.99 -2.83
CA LEU A 476 5.91 9.16 -3.65
C LEU A 476 7.15 10.06 -3.81
N ASP A 477 7.09 11.31 -3.36
CA ASP A 477 8.18 12.30 -3.42
C ASP A 477 8.92 12.50 -2.08
N TYR A 478 8.74 11.58 -1.14
CA TYR A 478 9.41 11.57 0.15
C TYR A 478 10.38 10.39 0.25
N GLY A 479 11.61 10.71 0.64
CA GLY A 479 12.62 9.77 1.08
C GLY A 479 12.67 9.65 2.60
N SER A 480 13.09 8.49 3.08
CA SER A 480 13.40 8.29 4.48
C SER A 480 14.64 7.42 4.65
N VAL A 481 15.47 7.75 5.65
CA VAL A 481 16.65 6.96 6.05
C VAL A 481 16.54 6.70 7.54
N ARG A 482 16.61 5.43 7.94
CA ARG A 482 16.57 5.01 9.35
C ARG A 482 17.79 4.19 9.69
N THR A 483 18.52 4.65 10.69
CA THR A 483 19.50 3.85 11.46
C THR A 483 18.85 3.44 12.78
N LYS A 484 19.53 2.72 13.68
CA LYS A 484 18.98 2.43 15.02
C LYS A 484 18.60 3.68 15.84
N ARG A 485 19.40 4.76 15.75
CA ARG A 485 19.17 5.99 16.53
C ARG A 485 18.48 7.09 15.74
N TRP A 486 18.92 7.33 14.51
CA TRP A 486 18.50 8.49 13.74
C TRP A 486 17.52 8.11 12.65
N LYS A 487 16.55 8.99 12.42
CA LYS A 487 15.70 8.95 11.24
C LYS A 487 15.62 10.30 10.55
N LEU A 488 15.84 10.29 9.25
CA LEU A 488 15.72 11.43 8.36
C LEU A 488 14.46 11.24 7.50
N HIS A 489 13.62 12.26 7.43
CA HIS A 489 12.64 12.43 6.35
C HIS A 489 13.16 13.52 5.41
N TYR A 490 13.22 13.21 4.11
CA TYR A 490 13.89 14.07 3.14
C TYR A 490 13.11 14.17 1.83
N SER A 491 12.97 15.38 1.31
CA SER A 491 12.43 15.64 -0.02
C SER A 491 13.25 16.74 -0.67
N GLU A 492 14.03 16.35 -1.69
CA GLU A 492 14.85 17.26 -2.48
C GLU A 492 13.97 18.28 -3.22
N SER A 493 12.86 17.83 -3.83
CA SER A 493 11.92 18.68 -4.56
C SER A 493 11.26 19.74 -3.68
N LYS A 494 10.96 19.40 -2.42
CA LYS A 494 10.33 20.31 -1.45
C LYS A 494 11.32 21.10 -0.62
N ASN A 495 12.64 20.93 -0.85
CA ASN A 495 13.71 21.47 -0.01
C ASN A 495 13.45 21.25 1.50
N ARG A 496 13.00 20.04 1.86
CA ARG A 496 12.60 19.70 3.23
C ARG A 496 13.45 18.57 3.78
N ALA A 497 14.03 18.79 4.95
CA ALA A 497 14.78 17.79 5.70
C ALA A 497 14.39 17.85 7.19
N GLU A 498 13.86 16.75 7.72
CA GLU A 498 13.50 16.61 9.13
C GLU A 498 14.29 15.46 9.73
N LEU A 499 14.90 15.67 10.89
CA LEU A 499 15.74 14.70 11.56
C LEU A 499 15.20 14.45 12.96
N TYR A 500 15.12 13.19 13.35
CA TYR A 500 14.58 12.74 14.63
C TYR A 500 15.60 11.84 15.34
N ASP A 501 15.84 12.09 16.64
CA ASP A 501 16.64 11.23 17.52
C ASP A 501 15.71 10.24 18.23
N LEU A 502 15.60 9.04 17.68
CA LEU A 502 14.65 8.02 18.11
C LEU A 502 15.09 7.29 19.38
N ALA A 503 16.29 7.58 19.89
CA ALA A 503 16.67 7.16 21.24
C ALA A 503 15.89 7.92 22.33
N THR A 504 15.40 9.12 22.02
CA THR A 504 14.66 9.99 22.96
C THR A 504 13.27 10.39 22.46
N ASP A 505 12.99 10.28 21.17
CA ASP A 505 11.75 10.73 20.52
C ASP A 505 11.25 9.69 19.51
N ILE A 506 10.84 8.52 20.00
CA ILE A 506 10.34 7.43 19.13
C ILE A 506 9.02 7.79 18.42
N GLU A 507 8.33 8.83 18.88
CA GLU A 507 7.07 9.34 18.31
C GLU A 507 7.31 10.33 17.15
N GLU A 508 8.57 10.67 16.84
CA GLU A 508 8.93 11.62 15.77
C GLU A 508 8.21 12.98 15.90
N THR A 509 8.21 13.52 17.13
CA THR A 509 7.52 14.77 17.48
C THR A 509 8.41 16.00 17.36
N THR A 510 9.72 15.85 17.57
CA THR A 510 10.68 16.94 17.68
C THR A 510 11.71 16.88 16.57
N ASN A 511 11.57 17.77 15.58
CA ASN A 511 12.55 17.90 14.51
C ASN A 511 13.83 18.59 15.02
N VAL A 512 14.93 17.84 15.07
CA VAL A 512 16.25 18.30 15.56
C VAL A 512 17.25 18.59 14.42
N ALA A 513 16.80 18.68 13.17
CA ALA A 513 17.64 18.88 11.99
C ALA A 513 18.51 20.15 12.07
N SER A 514 17.96 21.27 12.55
CA SER A 514 18.69 22.54 12.69
C SER A 514 19.75 22.48 13.79
N ALA A 515 19.50 21.70 14.85
CA ALA A 515 20.45 21.52 15.96
C ALA A 515 21.56 20.49 15.63
N ASN A 516 21.33 19.62 14.65
CA ASN A 516 22.26 18.53 14.27
C ASN A 516 22.56 18.53 12.76
N PRO A 517 23.08 19.63 12.19
CA PRO A 517 23.27 19.76 10.74
C PRO A 517 24.26 18.72 10.17
N ALA A 518 25.32 18.37 10.92
CA ALA A 518 26.28 17.36 10.47
C ALA A 518 25.63 15.97 10.31
N GLN A 519 24.80 15.55 11.27
CA GLN A 519 24.08 14.28 11.19
C GLN A 519 23.02 14.30 10.08
N ARG A 520 22.29 15.41 9.95
CA ARG A 520 21.31 15.62 8.86
C ARG A 520 21.99 15.47 7.50
N ASP A 521 23.05 16.22 7.26
CA ASP A 521 23.74 16.26 5.97
C ASP A 521 24.43 14.93 5.66
N HIS A 522 24.92 14.23 6.68
CA HIS A 522 25.46 12.89 6.55
C HIS A 522 24.40 11.88 6.07
N LEU A 523 23.21 11.87 6.68
CA LEU A 523 22.12 10.98 6.25
C LEU A 523 21.55 11.36 4.88
N ILE A 524 21.49 12.66 4.54
CA ILE A 524 21.14 13.12 3.19
C ILE A 524 22.15 12.56 2.17
N GLY A 525 23.45 12.61 2.51
CA GLY A 525 24.52 12.03 1.68
C GLY A 525 24.31 10.54 1.43
N PHE A 526 23.98 9.77 2.46
CA PHE A 526 23.64 8.35 2.30
C PHE A 526 22.39 8.13 1.44
N TYR A 527 21.33 8.91 1.65
CA TYR A 527 20.13 8.80 0.83
C TYR A 527 20.42 9.07 -0.65
N ARG A 528 21.12 10.16 -0.96
CA ARG A 528 21.51 10.52 -2.34
C ARG A 528 22.39 9.46 -2.98
N LYS A 529 23.35 8.91 -2.22
CA LYS A 529 24.17 7.79 -2.69
C LYS A 529 23.31 6.56 -2.99
N TRP A 530 22.41 6.18 -2.09
CA TRP A 530 21.51 5.04 -2.29
C TRP A 530 20.62 5.24 -3.54
N ILE A 531 20.03 6.42 -3.72
CA ILE A 531 19.27 6.78 -4.93
C ILE A 531 20.14 6.60 -6.19
N SER A 532 21.35 7.15 -6.18
CA SER A 532 22.30 7.03 -7.30
C SER A 532 22.70 5.59 -7.60
N ASP A 533 23.05 4.80 -6.58
CA ASP A 533 23.54 3.42 -6.73
C ASP A 533 22.48 2.48 -7.30
N ASN A 534 21.21 2.75 -7.01
CA ASN A 534 20.09 1.95 -7.51
C ASN A 534 19.60 2.40 -8.88
N ASN A 535 20.29 3.37 -9.50
CA ASN A 535 19.85 4.05 -10.71
C ASN A 535 18.36 4.46 -10.59
N TYR A 536 17.95 4.84 -9.38
CA TYR A 536 16.74 5.63 -9.27
C TYR A 536 17.04 6.85 -10.06
N ALA A 537 16.34 6.99 -11.15
CA ALA A 537 16.24 8.29 -11.73
C ALA A 537 15.75 9.14 -10.56
N MET A 538 16.61 10.07 -10.13
CA MET A 538 16.11 11.26 -9.48
C MET A 538 14.96 11.78 -10.33
N SER A 539 14.73 11.43 -11.60
CA SER A 539 13.51 11.74 -12.32
C SER A 539 12.18 11.09 -11.90
N PHE A 540 12.11 10.32 -10.81
CA PHE A 540 10.86 10.23 -10.02
C PHE A 540 10.73 11.38 -9.00
N MET A 541 11.73 12.26 -8.96
CA MET A 541 12.01 13.49 -8.20
C MET A 541 12.81 14.55 -9.03
N THR A 542 12.38 14.94 -10.24
CA THR A 542 13.01 16.07 -10.98
C THR A 542 11.86 16.95 -11.51
N ILE A 543 11.76 18.25 -11.21
CA ILE A 543 12.68 19.31 -11.64
C ILE A 543 13.84 18.77 -12.46
N ASP A 544 13.60 18.56 -13.76
CA ASP A 544 14.71 18.45 -14.70
C ASP A 544 15.24 19.86 -14.91
N LYS A 545 16.34 20.16 -14.23
CA LYS A 545 17.10 21.41 -14.43
C LYS A 545 18.26 21.22 -15.41
N ARG A 546 18.33 20.12 -16.17
CA ARG A 546 19.42 19.91 -17.13
C ARG A 546 18.90 20.03 -18.57
N ASN A 547 19.16 21.22 -19.11
CA ASN A 547 19.04 21.62 -20.52
C ASN A 547 17.61 21.82 -21.05
N ILE A 548 16.88 22.76 -20.44
CA ILE A 548 16.06 23.65 -21.29
C ILE A 548 16.96 24.84 -21.59
N SER A 549 17.71 24.77 -22.69
CA SER A 549 17.95 26.00 -23.44
C SER A 549 16.57 26.60 -23.65
N HIS A 550 16.27 27.74 -23.03
CA HIS A 550 15.07 28.50 -23.34
C HIS A 550 14.97 28.55 -24.87
N PRO A 551 13.98 27.89 -25.50
CA PRO A 551 13.61 28.34 -26.83
C PRO A 551 13.13 29.77 -26.58
N GLU A 552 13.73 30.74 -27.27
CA GLU A 552 12.99 31.97 -27.56
C GLU A 552 11.62 31.52 -28.11
N PRO A 553 10.48 32.03 -27.59
CA PRO A 553 9.16 31.69 -28.13
C PRO A 553 9.17 31.87 -29.65
N SER A 554 8.41 31.02 -30.35
CA SER A 554 8.47 30.97 -31.81
C SER A 554 8.19 32.35 -32.41
N PRO A 555 9.11 32.92 -33.21
CA PRO A 555 8.80 34.11 -34.01
C PRO A 555 7.80 33.82 -35.14
N LYS A 556 7.29 32.58 -35.24
CA LYS A 556 6.50 32.02 -36.35
C LYS A 556 5.47 31.00 -35.85
N GLY A 557 4.51 31.42 -35.03
CA GLY A 557 3.39 30.59 -34.56
C GLY A 557 2.12 31.40 -34.33
N GLU A 558 0.94 30.76 -34.46
CA GLU A 558 -0.35 31.39 -34.17
C GLU A 558 -0.49 31.64 -32.66
N LEU A 559 -0.56 32.91 -32.25
CA LEU A 559 -0.66 33.29 -30.84
C LEU A 559 -2.13 33.51 -30.44
N LEU A 560 -2.53 33.01 -29.26
CA LEU A 560 -3.87 33.26 -28.73
C LEU A 560 -3.87 34.42 -27.74
N GLU A 561 -4.45 35.55 -28.13
CA GLU A 561 -4.70 36.70 -27.26
C GLU A 561 -6.04 36.53 -26.53
N VAL A 562 -6.05 36.77 -25.22
CA VAL A 562 -7.27 36.76 -24.43
C VAL A 562 -7.37 37.99 -23.55
N LYS A 563 -8.49 38.71 -23.69
CA LYS A 563 -8.85 39.92 -22.94
C LYS A 563 -10.17 39.70 -22.22
N ALA A 564 -10.22 39.95 -20.92
CA ALA A 564 -11.45 39.78 -20.15
C ALA A 564 -11.55 40.80 -18.99
N THR A 565 -12.72 41.41 -18.80
CA THR A 565 -12.99 42.33 -17.68
C THR A 565 -13.98 41.72 -16.70
N GLN A 566 -13.53 41.44 -15.49
CA GLN A 566 -14.38 41.00 -14.38
C GLN A 566 -14.94 42.22 -13.63
N THR A 567 -16.26 42.38 -13.64
CA THR A 567 -16.94 43.57 -13.10
C THR A 567 -17.22 43.51 -11.61
N LYS A 568 -17.13 42.33 -11.00
CA LYS A 568 -17.41 42.15 -9.57
C LYS A 568 -16.58 41.03 -8.94
N THR A 569 -16.26 41.20 -7.68
CA THR A 569 -15.64 40.17 -6.83
C THR A 569 -16.59 38.98 -6.68
N ILE A 570 -16.09 37.76 -6.85
CA ILE A 570 -16.89 36.52 -6.81
C ILE A 570 -16.50 35.64 -5.62
N LYS A 571 -17.51 35.22 -4.82
CA LYS A 571 -17.32 34.40 -3.61
C LYS A 571 -17.13 32.90 -3.87
N ARG A 572 -17.47 32.42 -5.07
CA ARG A 572 -17.35 31.01 -5.49
C ARG A 572 -16.78 30.95 -6.92
N PRO A 573 -15.45 31.18 -7.07
CA PRO A 573 -14.79 31.24 -8.37
C PRO A 573 -14.84 29.90 -9.11
N ASP A 574 -14.94 28.78 -8.37
CA ASP A 574 -15.19 27.45 -8.91
C ASP A 574 -16.47 27.35 -9.73
N LYS A 575 -17.46 28.23 -9.52
CA LYS A 575 -18.76 28.18 -10.21
C LYS A 575 -19.02 29.31 -11.20
N ASN A 576 -18.15 30.31 -11.29
CA ASN A 576 -18.43 31.53 -12.09
C ASN A 576 -17.15 32.09 -12.76
N GLY A 577 -16.50 31.29 -13.61
CA GLY A 577 -15.34 31.69 -14.42
C GLY A 577 -15.55 31.50 -15.92
N VAL A 578 -14.58 31.96 -16.71
CA VAL A 578 -14.48 31.78 -18.16
C VAL A 578 -13.48 30.67 -18.46
N PHE A 579 -13.79 29.78 -19.39
CA PHE A 579 -12.91 28.67 -19.77
C PHE A 579 -12.68 28.71 -21.27
N VAL A 580 -11.40 28.71 -21.67
CA VAL A 580 -10.92 28.65 -23.04
C VAL A 580 -10.55 27.20 -23.32
N ARG A 581 -11.39 26.48 -24.08
CA ARG A 581 -11.10 25.10 -24.52
C ARG A 581 -10.09 25.14 -25.67
N PHE A 582 -9.09 24.27 -25.67
CA PHE A 582 -8.09 24.22 -26.77
C PHE A 582 -7.84 22.81 -27.33
N SER A 583 -8.43 21.76 -26.74
CA SER A 583 -8.44 20.41 -27.30
C SER A 583 -9.76 19.73 -26.98
N ASP A 584 -10.23 18.90 -27.90
CA ASP A 584 -11.60 18.45 -27.91
C ASP A 584 -11.79 16.92 -27.77
N GLY A 585 -10.86 16.09 -28.21
CA GLY A 585 -10.89 14.62 -28.04
C GLY A 585 -12.17 13.93 -28.53
N THR A 586 -13.06 14.62 -29.26
CA THR A 586 -14.41 14.16 -29.61
C THR A 586 -14.78 14.36 -31.08
N GLY A 587 -13.95 15.03 -31.88
CA GLY A 587 -14.22 15.23 -33.30
C GLY A 587 -13.73 14.09 -34.19
N TRP A 588 -14.62 13.12 -34.49
CA TRP A 588 -14.78 12.30 -35.73
C TRP A 588 -13.59 11.90 -36.64
N GLU A 589 -12.34 11.99 -36.20
CA GLU A 589 -11.19 11.28 -36.75
C GLU A 589 -10.43 10.61 -35.59
N GLN A 590 -10.15 9.33 -35.75
CA GLN A 590 -9.65 8.41 -34.73
C GLN A 590 -8.20 8.73 -34.32
N GLU A 591 -7.95 9.76 -33.52
CA GLU A 591 -6.66 9.91 -32.84
C GLU A 591 -6.83 9.84 -31.32
N TYR A 592 -6.49 8.68 -30.77
CA TYR A 592 -6.32 8.43 -29.33
C TYR A 592 -5.24 9.34 -28.68
N ASP A 593 -4.55 10.17 -29.47
CA ASP A 593 -3.36 10.91 -29.10
C ASP A 593 -3.63 12.27 -28.45
N ALA A 594 -4.85 12.82 -28.53
CA ALA A 594 -5.25 14.05 -27.83
C ALA A 594 -5.74 13.81 -26.38
N TYR A 595 -6.00 12.55 -26.02
CA TYR A 595 -6.44 12.17 -24.69
C TYR A 595 -5.34 12.29 -23.66
N ILE A 596 -5.65 12.86 -22.50
CA ILE A 596 -4.68 12.94 -21.42
C ILE A 596 -4.90 11.79 -20.44
N HIS A 597 -3.81 11.08 -20.15
CA HIS A 597 -3.78 9.95 -19.21
C HIS A 597 -3.04 10.32 -17.92
N PRO A 598 -3.29 9.60 -16.81
CA PRO A 598 -2.44 9.69 -15.63
C PRO A 598 -0.96 9.50 -15.98
N GLY A 599 -0.12 10.47 -15.63
CA GLY A 599 1.31 10.49 -15.96
C GLY A 599 1.69 11.34 -17.18
N ASP A 600 0.72 11.76 -18.00
CA ASP A 600 0.95 12.76 -19.05
C ASP A 600 1.14 14.16 -18.43
N ARG A 601 1.61 15.12 -19.24
CA ARG A 601 1.68 16.53 -18.85
C ARG A 601 1.30 17.48 -19.97
N VAL A 602 0.75 18.62 -19.59
CA VAL A 602 0.46 19.75 -20.48
C VAL A 602 1.49 20.83 -20.23
N GLU A 603 2.13 21.29 -21.28
CA GLU A 603 3.11 22.35 -21.24
C GLU A 603 2.62 23.52 -22.12
N PHE A 604 2.75 24.77 -21.68
CA PHE A 604 2.34 25.95 -22.45
C PHE A 604 3.10 27.20 -22.00
N ASP A 605 3.25 28.18 -22.88
CA ASP A 605 3.82 29.48 -22.56
C ASP A 605 2.72 30.52 -22.38
N ILE A 606 2.87 31.39 -21.38
CA ILE A 606 1.93 32.47 -21.10
C ILE A 606 2.66 33.79 -20.86
N PHE A 607 2.12 34.88 -21.41
CA PHE A 607 2.60 36.24 -21.20
C PHE A 607 1.47 37.11 -20.68
N VAL A 608 1.64 37.72 -19.51
CA VAL A 608 0.66 38.68 -18.98
C VAL A 608 1.03 40.09 -19.47
N CYS A 609 0.09 40.75 -20.13
CA CYS A 609 0.31 42.08 -20.68
C CYS A 609 0.39 43.14 -19.55
N GLU A 610 1.20 44.18 -19.78
CA GLU A 610 1.44 45.25 -18.80
C GLU A 610 0.17 46.00 -18.39
N ASP A 611 -0.79 46.11 -19.32
CA ASP A 611 -2.10 46.74 -19.14
C ASP A 611 -3.12 45.88 -18.39
N SER A 612 -2.83 44.60 -18.11
CA SER A 612 -3.70 43.77 -17.29
C SER A 612 -3.69 44.25 -15.84
N ASP A 613 -4.84 44.45 -15.19
CA ASP A 613 -4.88 44.86 -13.77
C ASP A 613 -4.48 43.72 -12.83
N ILE A 614 -4.77 42.47 -13.24
CA ILE A 614 -4.66 41.29 -12.39
C ILE A 614 -3.69 40.28 -13.01
N THR A 615 -2.69 39.89 -12.22
CA THR A 615 -1.69 38.88 -12.60
C THR A 615 -2.08 37.44 -12.22
N LYS A 616 -3.14 37.29 -11.42
CA LYS A 616 -3.62 36.02 -10.84
C LYS A 616 -4.97 35.59 -11.41
N GLY A 617 -5.15 34.29 -11.62
CA GLY A 617 -6.46 33.74 -11.99
C GLY A 617 -6.53 33.05 -13.33
N CYS A 618 -5.38 32.77 -13.93
CA CYS A 618 -5.26 31.82 -15.03
C CYS A 618 -4.77 30.46 -14.48
N PHE A 619 -5.36 29.35 -14.89
CA PHE A 619 -4.83 28.00 -14.61
C PHE A 619 -5.40 26.98 -15.60
N TYR A 620 -4.76 25.83 -15.73
CA TYR A 620 -5.24 24.73 -16.57
C TYR A 620 -6.24 23.84 -15.83
N THR A 621 -7.32 23.41 -16.51
CA THR A 621 -8.21 22.35 -16.04
C THR A 621 -8.58 21.37 -17.16
N PRO A 622 -8.54 20.06 -16.91
CA PRO A 622 -9.16 19.06 -17.77
C PRO A 622 -10.69 19.03 -17.62
N GLY A 623 -11.40 18.32 -18.50
CA GLY A 623 -12.85 18.07 -18.42
C GLY A 623 -13.32 16.84 -19.21
N ASN A 624 -14.59 16.49 -19.07
CA ASN A 624 -15.26 15.44 -19.85
C ASN A 624 -16.44 16.04 -20.62
N GLY A 625 -16.39 15.92 -21.95
CA GLY A 625 -17.21 16.74 -22.83
C GLY A 625 -17.04 18.22 -22.51
N TRP A 626 -18.14 18.93 -22.35
CA TRP A 626 -18.13 20.37 -22.03
C TRP A 626 -18.05 20.69 -20.53
N ASN A 627 -17.92 19.68 -19.68
CA ASN A 627 -17.85 19.86 -18.24
C ASN A 627 -16.38 19.87 -17.77
N PRO A 628 -15.79 21.03 -17.46
CA PRO A 628 -14.48 21.09 -16.81
C PRO A 628 -14.56 20.41 -15.44
N PHE A 629 -13.53 19.62 -15.11
CA PHE A 629 -13.53 18.75 -13.94
C PHE A 629 -13.19 19.46 -12.62
N TYR A 630 -12.63 20.67 -12.62
CA TYR A 630 -12.06 21.20 -11.37
C TYR A 630 -12.99 22.02 -10.48
N LYS A 631 -13.30 21.41 -9.34
CA LYS A 631 -13.09 22.00 -7.99
C LYS A 631 -11.57 22.01 -7.69
N SER A 632 -11.11 22.90 -6.81
CA SER A 632 -9.69 22.97 -6.39
C SER A 632 -9.12 21.60 -5.96
N LYS A 633 -7.79 21.42 -6.11
CA LYS A 633 -6.95 20.32 -5.56
C LYS A 633 -6.62 19.06 -6.37
N ASN A 634 -6.99 18.95 -7.65
CA ASN A 634 -6.75 17.69 -8.38
C ASN A 634 -5.49 17.64 -9.27
N GLY A 635 -4.65 18.69 -9.29
CA GLY A 635 -3.50 18.79 -10.21
C GLY A 635 -2.40 19.72 -9.68
N LEU A 636 -1.14 19.36 -9.94
CA LEU A 636 0.05 20.02 -9.42
C LEU A 636 0.95 20.49 -10.58
N ASN A 637 1.66 21.62 -10.42
CA ASN A 637 2.74 21.97 -11.35
C ASN A 637 3.95 21.03 -11.18
N GLN A 638 4.97 21.24 -12.00
CA GLN A 638 6.26 20.56 -11.93
C GLN A 638 6.97 20.61 -10.56
N ASP A 639 6.55 21.50 -9.66
CA ASP A 639 7.07 21.68 -8.30
C ASP A 639 6.15 21.10 -7.21
N GLY A 640 5.05 20.43 -7.60
CA GLY A 640 4.11 19.83 -6.64
C GLY A 640 3.17 20.84 -5.96
N VAL A 641 3.05 22.05 -6.51
CA VAL A 641 2.15 23.11 -6.01
C VAL A 641 0.80 23.00 -6.70
N GLU A 642 -0.29 23.12 -5.93
CA GLU A 642 -1.64 23.22 -6.49
C GLU A 642 -1.70 24.42 -7.45
N LEU A 643 -1.97 24.18 -8.73
CA LEU A 643 -2.13 25.25 -9.72
C LEU A 643 -3.52 25.86 -9.63
N VAL A 644 -3.71 26.70 -8.62
CA VAL A 644 -4.87 27.58 -8.49
C VAL A 644 -4.35 29.01 -8.57
N ASP A 645 -4.86 29.77 -9.55
CA ASP A 645 -4.60 31.19 -9.73
C ASP A 645 -3.11 31.54 -9.85
N LEU A 646 -2.50 31.19 -11.01
CA LEU A 646 -1.08 31.41 -11.30
C LEU A 646 -0.64 32.85 -10.99
N ASP A 647 0.45 33.03 -10.23
CA ASP A 647 1.04 34.36 -9.94
C ASP A 647 2.06 34.72 -11.02
N LEU A 648 1.58 35.33 -12.12
CA LEU A 648 2.39 35.56 -13.31
C LEU A 648 2.90 37.00 -13.38
N PRO A 649 4.22 37.24 -13.50
CA PRO A 649 4.73 38.59 -13.70
C PRO A 649 4.23 39.16 -15.03
N LYS A 650 3.90 40.46 -15.04
CA LYS A 650 3.58 41.19 -16.27
C LYS A 650 4.84 41.39 -17.11
N GLY A 651 4.66 41.51 -18.43
CA GLY A 651 5.74 41.83 -19.36
C GLY A 651 6.74 40.70 -19.59
N VAL A 652 6.48 39.50 -19.05
CA VAL A 652 7.44 38.37 -19.07
C VAL A 652 6.74 37.10 -19.53
N TRP A 653 7.36 36.42 -20.50
CA TRP A 653 6.96 35.07 -20.92
C TRP A 653 7.31 34.06 -19.83
N THR A 654 6.32 33.26 -19.44
CA THR A 654 6.48 32.24 -18.41
C THR A 654 6.04 30.88 -18.96
N ARG A 655 6.92 29.88 -18.93
CA ARG A 655 6.58 28.49 -19.24
C ARG A 655 5.83 27.84 -18.08
N GLN A 656 4.70 27.22 -18.37
CA GLN A 656 3.91 26.42 -17.45
C GLN A 656 3.99 24.95 -17.83
N VAL A 657 4.15 24.09 -16.82
CA VAL A 657 4.15 22.64 -16.96
C VAL A 657 3.23 22.06 -15.90
N VAL A 658 2.17 21.41 -16.35
CA VAL A 658 1.10 20.88 -15.51
C VAL A 658 1.09 19.36 -15.60
N GLY A 659 1.44 18.71 -14.49
CA GLY A 659 1.44 17.25 -14.39
C GLY A 659 0.04 16.72 -14.09
N ILE A 660 -0.34 15.62 -14.75
CA ILE A 660 -1.65 15.01 -14.59
C ILE A 660 -1.54 13.87 -13.58
N GLY A 661 -2.01 14.13 -12.37
CA GLY A 661 -1.89 13.21 -11.24
C GLY A 661 -2.78 11.96 -11.35
N ASN A 662 -2.43 10.93 -10.56
CA ASN A 662 -3.12 9.63 -10.51
C ASN A 662 -4.53 9.68 -9.90
N TYR A 663 -4.99 10.84 -9.40
CA TYR A 663 -6.36 11.03 -8.89
C TYR A 663 -7.35 11.47 -9.98
N SER A 664 -6.88 11.70 -11.21
CA SER A 664 -7.73 12.00 -12.36
C SER A 664 -8.54 10.76 -12.76
N PRO A 665 -9.88 10.86 -12.87
CA PRO A 665 -10.74 9.71 -13.11
C PRO A 665 -10.66 9.28 -14.58
N GLY A 666 -9.66 8.47 -14.90
CA GLY A 666 -9.49 7.87 -16.23
C GLY A 666 -9.03 8.85 -17.31
N THR A 667 -9.22 8.43 -18.56
CA THR A 667 -8.85 9.15 -19.78
C THR A 667 -9.66 10.44 -19.92
N ILE A 668 -8.98 11.57 -20.12
CA ILE A 668 -9.61 12.89 -20.22
C ILE A 668 -9.61 13.37 -21.68
N PRO A 669 -10.79 13.58 -22.31
CA PRO A 669 -10.88 14.05 -23.70
C PRO A 669 -10.63 15.54 -23.90
N VAL A 670 -10.90 16.37 -22.89
CA VAL A 670 -11.08 17.81 -23.09
C VAL A 670 -10.18 18.64 -22.19
N ASN A 671 -9.56 19.68 -22.77
CA ASN A 671 -8.56 20.51 -22.12
C ASN A 671 -8.91 22.00 -22.17
N PHE A 672 -8.81 22.68 -21.01
CA PHE A 672 -9.18 24.09 -20.85
C PHE A 672 -8.09 24.90 -20.14
N ILE A 673 -7.93 26.16 -20.54
CA ILE A 673 -7.35 27.23 -19.71
C ILE A 673 -8.50 28.02 -19.09
N ALA A 674 -8.51 28.16 -17.77
CA ALA A 674 -9.55 28.80 -17.01
C ALA A 674 -9.10 30.18 -16.53
N LEU A 675 -10.00 31.16 -16.66
CA LEU A 675 -9.86 32.54 -16.22
C LEU A 675 -10.89 32.85 -15.16
N ARG A 676 -10.41 32.93 -13.93
CA ARG A 676 -11.20 33.27 -12.75
C ARG A 676 -10.27 33.89 -11.72
N SER A 677 -10.61 35.05 -11.17
CA SER A 677 -10.09 35.42 -9.86
C SER A 677 -11.21 35.86 -8.94
N THR A 678 -10.93 35.91 -7.65
CA THR A 678 -11.90 36.38 -6.67
C THR A 678 -12.20 37.86 -6.85
N ASN A 679 -11.29 38.66 -7.42
CA ASN A 679 -11.40 40.12 -7.48
C ASN A 679 -11.88 40.60 -8.86
N ALA A 680 -12.60 41.72 -8.86
CA ALA A 680 -12.86 42.48 -10.10
C ALA A 680 -11.55 43.04 -10.67
N GLY A 681 -11.47 43.16 -11.99
CA GLY A 681 -10.30 43.67 -12.71
C GLY A 681 -10.19 43.16 -14.14
N TYR A 682 -9.21 43.68 -14.88
CA TYR A 682 -8.94 43.33 -16.27
C TYR A 682 -7.80 42.30 -16.41
N TYR A 683 -8.06 41.26 -17.20
CA TYR A 683 -7.12 40.20 -17.58
C TYR A 683 -6.73 40.37 -19.03
N HIS A 684 -5.44 40.43 -19.32
CA HIS A 684 -4.92 40.46 -20.69
C HIS A 684 -3.65 39.63 -20.76
N TYR A 685 -3.67 38.56 -21.55
CA TYR A 685 -2.51 37.69 -21.72
C TYR A 685 -2.49 37.01 -23.10
N TYR A 686 -1.31 36.52 -23.47
CA TYR A 686 -1.10 35.69 -24.65
C TYR A 686 -0.73 34.25 -24.24
N LEU A 687 -1.17 33.27 -25.04
CA LEU A 687 -0.82 31.85 -24.90
C LEU A 687 -0.11 31.33 -26.14
N ASP A 688 0.96 30.57 -25.95
CA ASP A 688 1.77 29.96 -27.00
C ASP A 688 2.23 28.52 -26.63
N ASN A 689 2.71 27.75 -27.61
CA ASN A 689 3.39 26.45 -27.46
C ASN A 689 2.68 25.44 -26.55
N ILE A 690 1.34 25.29 -26.69
CA ILE A 690 0.59 24.28 -25.95
C ILE A 690 0.92 22.89 -26.49
N ILE A 691 1.54 22.07 -25.64
CA ILE A 691 2.02 20.73 -25.96
C ILE A 691 1.48 19.76 -24.92
N ILE A 692 0.96 18.62 -25.38
CA ILE A 692 0.72 17.45 -24.55
C ILE A 692 1.93 16.53 -24.71
N ARG A 693 2.62 16.26 -23.60
CA ARG A 693 3.67 15.24 -23.56
C ARG A 693 3.18 14.00 -22.84
N LYS A 694 3.22 12.90 -23.56
CA LYS A 694 2.79 11.58 -23.11
C LYS A 694 3.83 10.95 -22.19
N ASN A 695 3.36 10.13 -21.26
CA ASN A 695 4.21 9.37 -20.36
C ASN A 695 5.13 8.37 -21.11
N ASP A 696 4.74 7.92 -22.29
CA ASP A 696 5.55 7.05 -23.16
C ASP A 696 6.65 7.81 -23.95
N GLY A 697 6.77 9.13 -23.72
CA GLY A 697 7.73 10.00 -24.40
C GLY A 697 7.20 10.67 -25.66
N GLY A 698 5.98 10.34 -26.10
CA GLY A 698 5.31 11.00 -27.21
C GLY A 698 5.09 12.49 -26.98
N ILE A 699 5.23 13.29 -28.03
CA ILE A 699 4.94 14.73 -28.01
C ILE A 699 3.83 14.99 -29.04
N ARG A 700 2.80 15.72 -28.63
CA ARG A 700 1.77 16.24 -29.53
C ARG A 700 1.61 17.73 -29.26
N SER A 701 1.88 18.55 -30.26
CA SER A 701 1.46 19.94 -30.26
C SER A 701 -0.06 19.96 -30.44
N VAL A 702 -0.77 20.61 -29.53
CA VAL A 702 -2.19 20.88 -29.76
C VAL A 702 -2.23 22.15 -30.61
N ILE A 703 -2.62 22.00 -31.86
CA ILE A 703 -2.72 23.13 -32.78
C ILE A 703 -4.14 23.69 -32.64
N TRP A 704 -4.29 24.81 -31.94
CA TRP A 704 -5.45 25.66 -32.18
C TRP A 704 -5.20 26.35 -33.53
N SER A 705 -6.21 26.38 -34.41
CA SER A 705 -6.21 27.35 -35.50
C SER A 705 -7.58 27.92 -35.71
N SER A 706 -7.61 29.20 -36.11
CA SER A 706 -8.84 29.93 -36.47
C SER A 706 -9.63 29.27 -37.60
N LYS A 707 -8.96 28.40 -38.38
CA LYS A 707 -9.50 27.70 -39.56
C LYS A 707 -9.97 26.28 -39.28
N SER A 708 -9.74 25.74 -38.08
CA SER A 708 -10.14 24.39 -37.68
C SER A 708 -11.49 24.36 -36.96
N ASN A 709 -12.20 23.22 -37.00
CA ASN A 709 -13.39 22.98 -36.16
C ASN A 709 -13.07 22.96 -34.65
N PHE A 710 -11.79 23.11 -34.28
CA PHE A 710 -11.26 23.08 -32.92
C PHE A 710 -10.83 24.47 -32.42
N ALA A 711 -11.34 25.54 -33.03
CA ALA A 711 -11.14 26.91 -32.56
C ALA A 711 -11.39 27.02 -31.04
N PRO A 712 -10.65 27.88 -30.33
CA PRO A 712 -10.80 27.99 -28.89
C PRO A 712 -12.22 28.45 -28.54
N LEU A 713 -12.93 27.62 -27.78
CA LEU A 713 -14.33 27.87 -27.43
C LEU A 713 -14.48 28.31 -25.99
N LEU A 714 -15.40 29.25 -25.78
CA LEU A 714 -15.67 29.88 -24.50
C LEU A 714 -16.81 29.18 -23.76
N TYR A 715 -16.58 28.88 -22.49
CA TYR A 715 -17.57 28.22 -21.65
C TYR A 715 -17.71 28.88 -20.27
N ARG A 716 -18.94 28.89 -19.74
CA ARG A 716 -19.26 29.26 -18.35
C ARG A 716 -19.54 28.00 -17.54
N TYR A 717 -18.83 27.82 -16.42
CA TYR A 717 -18.92 26.65 -15.53
C TYR A 717 -20.33 26.27 -14.99
N LYS A 718 -21.37 27.08 -15.20
CA LYS A 718 -22.75 26.77 -14.80
C LYS A 718 -23.53 25.86 -15.77
N GLY A 719 -22.87 25.12 -16.66
CA GLY A 719 -23.58 24.27 -17.61
C GLY A 719 -24.04 24.99 -18.88
N VAL A 720 -23.61 26.25 -19.10
CA VAL A 720 -24.12 27.05 -20.23
C VAL A 720 -23.06 27.09 -21.33
N ASN A 721 -23.30 26.28 -22.36
CA ASN A 721 -22.45 26.14 -23.54
C ASN A 721 -22.64 27.33 -24.49
N TYR A 722 -21.61 28.15 -24.65
CA TYR A 722 -21.56 29.20 -25.65
C TYR A 722 -20.67 28.75 -26.81
N ASN A 723 -21.25 27.93 -27.68
CA ASN A 723 -20.52 27.26 -28.77
C ASN A 723 -20.07 28.19 -29.92
N LYS A 724 -20.07 29.53 -29.73
CA LYS A 724 -19.58 30.53 -30.70
C LYS A 724 -19.01 31.73 -29.97
N LEU A 725 -17.82 32.19 -30.40
CA LEU A 725 -17.05 33.29 -29.78
C LEU A 725 -17.84 34.61 -29.73
N GLU A 726 -18.58 34.94 -30.77
CA GLU A 726 -19.49 36.12 -30.84
C GLU A 726 -20.57 36.16 -29.72
N ARG A 727 -20.95 35.01 -29.13
CA ARG A 727 -21.94 34.93 -28.03
C ARG A 727 -21.32 35.05 -26.63
N ALA A 728 -20.00 35.21 -26.53
CA ALA A 728 -19.32 35.38 -25.26
C ALA A 728 -19.54 36.77 -24.63
N GLN A 729 -20.05 37.74 -25.39
CA GLN A 729 -20.24 39.11 -24.94
C GLN A 729 -21.57 39.27 -24.17
N ALA A 730 -21.44 39.78 -22.93
CA ALA A 730 -22.47 40.21 -21.99
C ALA A 730 -23.70 39.29 -21.81
N VAL A 731 -23.60 38.33 -20.90
CA VAL A 731 -24.75 37.58 -20.38
C VAL A 731 -25.18 38.18 -19.04
N ASP A 732 -26.49 38.41 -18.88
CA ASP A 732 -27.05 38.95 -17.64
C ASP A 732 -26.60 38.16 -16.40
N GLY A 733 -26.00 38.88 -15.45
CA GLY A 733 -25.51 38.32 -14.20
C GLY A 733 -24.21 37.51 -14.30
N PHE A 734 -23.56 37.43 -15.46
CA PHE A 734 -22.19 36.90 -15.58
C PHE A 734 -21.20 37.89 -14.94
N PRO A 735 -20.15 37.43 -14.23
CA PRO A 735 -19.24 38.35 -13.54
C PRO A 735 -18.24 39.02 -14.48
N PHE A 736 -18.26 38.71 -15.78
CA PHE A 736 -17.44 39.33 -16.81
C PHE A 736 -18.35 40.09 -17.78
N SER A 737 -17.98 41.34 -18.11
CA SER A 737 -18.78 42.19 -19.00
C SER A 737 -18.22 42.31 -20.41
N ASP A 738 -16.90 42.14 -20.58
CA ASP A 738 -16.23 42.18 -21.87
C ASP A 738 -15.23 41.02 -21.93
N ILE A 739 -15.36 40.17 -22.95
CA ILE A 739 -14.47 39.04 -23.21
C ILE A 739 -14.17 39.05 -24.71
N ARG A 740 -12.89 39.12 -25.05
CA ARG A 740 -12.41 39.02 -26.43
C ARG A 740 -11.31 37.99 -26.51
N ILE A 741 -11.36 37.19 -27.55
CA ILE A 741 -10.30 36.25 -27.90
C ILE A 741 -9.92 36.56 -29.32
N THR A 742 -8.64 36.85 -29.54
CA THR A 742 -8.14 37.19 -30.85
C THR A 742 -7.01 36.23 -31.19
N ALA A 743 -7.13 35.54 -32.33
CA ALA A 743 -6.01 34.81 -32.89
C ALA A 743 -5.11 35.81 -33.62
N VAL A 744 -3.84 35.90 -33.21
CA VAL A 744 -2.87 36.78 -33.86
C VAL A 744 -2.24 35.99 -35.01
N ASP A 745 -2.44 36.48 -36.23
CA ASP A 745 -1.97 35.91 -37.49
C ASP A 745 -0.43 35.80 -37.51
N ASP A 746 0.09 34.69 -38.05
CA ASP A 746 1.52 34.37 -38.18
C ASP A 746 2.19 35.04 -39.40
N GLY A 747 1.45 35.90 -40.09
CA GLY A 747 1.95 36.77 -41.16
C GLY A 747 1.55 36.34 -42.57
N TYR A 748 0.54 35.47 -42.74
CA TYR A 748 0.08 35.01 -44.06
C TYR A 748 -1.38 35.34 -44.43
N GLY A 749 -2.11 36.15 -43.66
CA GLY A 749 -3.29 36.83 -44.17
C GLY A 749 -4.40 37.03 -43.14
N SER A 750 -4.82 38.30 -43.03
CA SER A 750 -5.95 38.88 -42.30
C SER A 750 -6.15 38.37 -40.86
N PRO A 751 -5.93 39.23 -39.83
CA PRO A 751 -6.34 38.91 -38.47
C PRO A 751 -7.82 38.57 -38.45
N SER A 752 -8.17 37.33 -38.15
CA SER A 752 -9.55 36.99 -37.86
C SER A 752 -9.82 37.37 -36.40
N GLU A 753 -10.51 38.48 -36.17
CA GLU A 753 -11.47 38.48 -35.07
C GLU A 753 -12.43 37.32 -35.35
N ILE A 754 -12.58 36.39 -34.41
CA ILE A 754 -13.53 35.27 -34.49
C ILE A 754 -14.63 35.49 -33.47
#